data_AF-A0A7R7GKC6-F1
#
_entry.id   AF-A0A7R7GKC6-F1
#
_cell.length_a   1.000
_cell.length_b   1.000
_cell.length_c   1.000
_cell.angle_alpha   90.00
_cell.angle_beta   90.00
_cell.angle_gamma   90.00
#
_symmetry.space_group_name_H-M   'P 1'
#
loop_
_entity.id
_entity.type
_entity.pdbx_description
1 polymer ?
#
loop_
_entity_poly.entity_id
_entity_poly.type
_entity_poly.pdbx_seq_one_letter_code
_entity_poly.pdbx_strand_id
1 'polypeptide(L)'
;MSVDALRHLGIMTTMIEIYIYDDIGEGLARDLAAQLDQAKGQDVLLRINSPGGSVSEALAVVSAMRRHGLVDTVIDGLAASSASVISVAGRRRTIAENALLMVHAPWVVTEGNADELRRTADVVEKHGEQLLDIYARATGKPRATVQKWLTAETWFDASEALAAGLVDEIAEPLAIAASMRRQIQNMGFERPPQLDEVDEMTTKKTTTPEPEAKGKPDLKAVDRDGVLAMERERRNSIRASFTPFLDRPGVQALYEHVMDDPGVTAETAGQQLLAKLGETAEPVASIPRVSMGENRHHSDFKAAAVDAMLIRGGIRINEPHPAAQDFRGYSIVDMARARLSQIGKSTTGMSRADTIQAALTTSDLPDLLANVASKSVMNGFNAEHAVTHGEWTMESTLPDFKEAKRVALSEAPGLLEVKERGEFLDGGMTDAAESIQLKTYGRIISLSRQMLVNDDLGELTQVPQAMGMAARRTESDIVYTLLTGNPTMRDSKALFHADHDNYVASGSGAAPGIATLGAARAAMKMQKGLAGESFLNIEPRYLIVPVELETAAFSLMASIVPLSIDEAVPEWIKNLTVISDPRLDEVSTTAWYLAADPLLHSTIDVARLDGEPVFLDTQNGFSTDDVRMKVRIDTGAAAVDWRGLYLNEGA
;
A
#
# COMPACT_ATOMS: atom_id res chain seq x y z
N MET A 1 22.73 5.57 -48.08
CA MET A 1 21.47 6.26 -47.73
C MET A 1 21.28 6.08 -46.24
N SER A 2 21.02 7.15 -45.47
CA SER A 2 20.81 7.01 -44.02
C SER A 2 19.48 6.31 -43.75
N VAL A 3 19.36 5.71 -42.56
CA VAL A 3 18.13 5.03 -42.09
C VAL A 3 16.92 5.97 -42.14
N ASP A 4 17.13 7.27 -41.91
CA ASP A 4 16.09 8.29 -42.03
C ASP A 4 15.60 8.52 -43.45
N ALA A 5 16.48 8.38 -44.46
CA ALA A 5 16.08 8.49 -45.86
C ALA A 5 15.20 7.31 -46.32
N LEU A 6 15.34 6.13 -45.70
CA LEU A 6 14.52 4.95 -45.99
C LEU A 6 13.16 5.01 -45.27
N ARG A 7 13.07 5.64 -44.09
CA ARG A 7 11.80 5.90 -43.39
C ARG A 7 10.86 6.83 -44.18
N HIS A 8 11.39 7.82 -44.88
CA HIS A 8 10.58 8.73 -45.72
C HIS A 8 10.03 8.12 -47.01
N LEU A 9 10.54 6.96 -47.44
CA LEU A 9 10.09 6.27 -48.66
C LEU A 9 9.00 5.23 -48.40
N GLY A 10 8.61 4.96 -47.15
CA GLY A 10 7.53 4.02 -46.82
C GLY A 10 7.83 2.55 -47.09
N ILE A 11 9.11 2.18 -47.23
CA ILE A 11 9.57 0.82 -47.60
C ILE A 11 10.05 0.00 -46.39
N MET A 12 10.10 0.57 -45.19
CA MET A 12 10.37 -0.19 -43.96
C MET A 12 9.12 -0.29 -43.10
N THR A 13 8.73 -1.53 -42.80
CA THR A 13 7.77 -1.87 -41.74
C THR A 13 8.21 -1.15 -40.46
N THR A 14 7.34 -0.32 -39.89
CA THR A 14 7.61 0.38 -38.63
C THR A 14 7.80 -0.65 -37.52
N MET A 15 9.05 -0.92 -37.12
CA MET A 15 9.33 -1.75 -35.94
C MET A 15 8.87 -1.01 -34.68
N ILE A 16 8.20 -1.72 -33.78
CA ILE A 16 7.83 -1.19 -32.46
C ILE A 16 9.05 -1.29 -31.55
N GLU A 17 9.48 -0.17 -30.96
CA GLU A 17 10.57 -0.16 -29.99
C GLU A 17 10.02 -0.27 -28.56
N ILE A 18 10.59 -1.19 -27.77
CA ILE A 18 10.28 -1.37 -26.35
C ILE A 18 11.58 -1.28 -25.56
N TYR A 19 11.58 -0.60 -24.42
CA TYR A 19 12.78 -0.34 -23.61
C TYR A 19 12.75 -1.13 -22.30
N ILE A 20 13.83 -1.86 -22.00
CA ILE A 20 14.11 -2.48 -20.68
C ILE A 20 15.30 -1.74 -20.08
N TYR A 21 14.99 -0.63 -19.43
CA TYR A 21 15.96 0.20 -18.75
C TYR A 21 15.75 0.05 -17.24
N ASP A 22 16.83 0.18 -16.48
CA ASP A 22 16.85 -0.03 -15.02
C ASP A 22 16.60 -1.50 -14.60
N ASP A 23 16.31 -1.74 -13.32
CA ASP A 23 16.25 -3.08 -12.72
C ASP A 23 15.09 -3.94 -13.26
N ILE A 24 15.32 -5.24 -13.39
CA ILE A 24 14.29 -6.24 -13.72
C ILE A 24 13.52 -6.60 -12.44
N GLY A 25 12.45 -5.85 -12.19
CA GLY A 25 11.58 -6.00 -11.02
C GLY A 25 10.22 -6.63 -11.32
N GLU A 26 9.41 -6.74 -10.26
CA GLU A 26 8.05 -7.30 -10.32
C GLU A 26 7.15 -6.50 -11.27
N GLY A 27 6.45 -7.21 -12.15
CA GLY A 27 5.48 -6.62 -13.08
C GLY A 27 6.04 -6.31 -14.47
N LEU A 28 7.37 -6.30 -14.66
CA LEU A 28 7.98 -6.09 -15.98
C LEU A 28 7.49 -7.12 -16.99
N ALA A 29 7.45 -8.41 -16.63
CA ALA A 29 7.03 -9.45 -17.57
C ALA A 29 5.56 -9.30 -18.00
N ARG A 30 4.69 -8.87 -17.09
CA ARG A 30 3.27 -8.63 -17.39
C ARG A 30 3.14 -7.46 -18.38
N ASP A 31 3.81 -6.36 -18.10
CA ASP A 31 3.70 -5.14 -18.90
C ASP A 31 4.34 -5.34 -20.29
N LEU A 32 5.48 -6.03 -20.35
CA LEU A 32 6.12 -6.40 -21.61
C LEU A 32 5.28 -7.40 -22.41
N ALA A 33 4.68 -8.39 -21.76
CA ALA A 33 3.78 -9.34 -22.43
C ALA A 33 2.57 -8.61 -23.04
N ALA A 34 1.98 -7.65 -22.32
CA ALA A 34 0.89 -6.84 -22.84
C ALA A 34 1.31 -6.00 -24.06
N GLN A 35 2.51 -5.40 -24.04
CA GLN A 35 3.04 -4.64 -25.18
C GLN A 35 3.32 -5.55 -26.39
N LEU A 36 3.87 -6.75 -26.16
CA LEU A 36 4.09 -7.75 -27.21
C LEU A 36 2.75 -8.25 -27.79
N ASP A 37 1.74 -8.47 -26.96
CA ASP A 37 0.40 -8.88 -27.40
C ASP A 37 -0.28 -7.77 -28.24
N GLN A 38 -0.05 -6.50 -27.90
CA GLN A 38 -0.51 -5.36 -28.71
C GLN A 38 0.24 -5.24 -30.04
N ALA A 39 1.52 -5.62 -30.04
CA ALA A 39 2.38 -5.62 -31.23
C ALA A 39 2.19 -6.86 -32.11
N LYS A 40 1.22 -7.75 -31.82
CA LYS A 40 1.09 -9.07 -32.45
C LYS A 40 1.17 -9.02 -33.98
N GLY A 41 2.11 -9.79 -34.54
CA GLY A 41 2.36 -9.87 -35.98
C GLY A 41 3.24 -8.75 -36.54
N GLN A 42 3.78 -7.87 -35.69
CA GLN A 42 4.73 -6.83 -36.04
C GLN A 42 6.13 -7.16 -35.49
N ASP A 43 7.16 -6.68 -36.17
CA ASP A 43 8.54 -6.75 -35.67
C ASP A 43 8.72 -5.80 -34.49
N VAL A 44 9.31 -6.32 -33.41
CA VAL A 44 9.58 -5.60 -32.17
C VAL A 44 11.08 -5.52 -31.95
N LEU A 45 11.58 -4.34 -31.61
CA LEU A 45 12.96 -4.08 -31.23
C LEU A 45 13.03 -3.78 -29.72
N LEU A 46 13.63 -4.69 -28.97
CA LEU A 46 13.80 -4.59 -27.53
C LEU A 46 15.15 -3.96 -27.19
N ARG A 47 15.14 -2.74 -26.66
CA ARG A 47 16.34 -1.97 -26.30
C ARG A 47 16.65 -2.14 -24.82
N ILE A 48 17.85 -2.61 -24.50
CA ILE A 48 18.22 -3.09 -23.17
C ILE A 48 19.35 -2.22 -22.61
N ASN A 49 19.10 -1.66 -21.44
CA ASN A 49 20.09 -0.96 -20.63
C ASN A 49 19.82 -1.21 -19.14
N SER A 50 20.13 -2.42 -18.67
CA SER A 50 19.71 -2.94 -17.37
C SER A 50 20.83 -3.71 -16.66
N PRO A 51 20.98 -3.53 -15.34
CA PRO A 51 21.90 -4.33 -14.52
C PRO A 51 21.35 -5.73 -14.18
N GLY A 52 20.09 -6.02 -14.54
CA GLY A 52 19.39 -7.26 -14.23
C GLY A 52 18.46 -7.15 -13.02
N GLY A 53 18.18 -8.26 -12.36
CA GLY A 53 17.23 -8.35 -11.26
C GLY A 53 16.64 -9.76 -11.12
N SER A 54 15.32 -9.87 -11.05
CA SER A 54 14.61 -11.14 -10.89
C SER A 54 14.83 -12.09 -12.08
N VAL A 55 15.33 -13.30 -11.80
CA VAL A 55 15.50 -14.37 -12.80
C VAL A 55 14.13 -14.85 -13.29
N SER A 56 13.15 -14.97 -12.40
CA SER A 56 11.79 -15.42 -12.74
C SER A 56 11.09 -14.45 -13.71
N GLU A 57 11.22 -13.15 -13.47
CA GLU A 57 10.67 -12.11 -14.38
C GLU A 57 11.35 -12.17 -15.75
N ALA A 58 12.69 -12.28 -15.78
CA ALA A 58 13.43 -12.41 -17.03
C ALA A 58 13.02 -13.67 -17.83
N LEU A 59 12.83 -14.82 -17.17
CA LEU A 59 12.36 -16.04 -17.82
C LEU A 59 10.93 -15.90 -18.36
N ALA A 60 10.06 -15.17 -17.66
CA ALA A 60 8.71 -14.87 -18.12
C ALA A 60 8.72 -13.94 -19.34
N VAL A 61 9.59 -12.91 -19.34
CA VAL A 61 9.85 -12.06 -20.52
C VAL A 61 10.32 -12.90 -21.71
N VAL A 62 11.31 -13.78 -21.52
CA VAL A 62 11.81 -14.66 -22.58
C VAL A 62 10.70 -15.56 -23.13
N SER A 63 9.81 -16.05 -22.26
CA SER A 63 8.64 -16.83 -22.69
C SER A 63 7.66 -15.99 -23.53
N ALA A 64 7.40 -14.75 -23.14
CA ALA A 64 6.57 -13.82 -23.91
C ALA A 64 7.20 -13.49 -25.27
N MET A 65 8.50 -13.20 -25.33
CA MET A 65 9.25 -12.98 -26.57
C MET A 65 9.14 -14.17 -27.52
N ARG A 66 9.30 -15.40 -27.00
CA ARG A 66 9.18 -16.62 -27.80
C ARG A 66 7.77 -16.84 -28.35
N ARG A 67 6.74 -16.49 -27.56
CA ARG A 67 5.33 -16.55 -27.99
C ARG A 67 5.03 -15.52 -29.08
N HIS A 68 5.66 -14.35 -29.04
CA HIS A 68 5.54 -13.34 -30.09
C HIS A 68 6.30 -13.72 -31.37
N GLY A 69 7.52 -14.23 -31.24
CA GLY A 69 8.35 -14.78 -32.32
C GLY A 69 9.10 -13.76 -33.19
N LEU A 70 8.71 -12.48 -33.18
CA LEU A 70 9.31 -11.40 -33.98
C LEU A 70 9.97 -10.33 -33.09
N VAL A 71 10.86 -10.75 -32.17
CA VAL A 71 11.57 -9.82 -31.26
C VAL A 71 13.07 -9.84 -31.53
N ASP A 72 13.62 -8.70 -31.92
CA ASP A 72 15.06 -8.45 -32.03
C ASP A 72 15.54 -7.66 -30.79
N THR A 73 16.79 -7.86 -30.35
CA THR A 73 17.34 -7.24 -29.12
C THR A 73 18.52 -6.34 -29.44
N VAL A 74 18.61 -5.19 -28.77
CA VAL A 74 19.75 -4.26 -28.85
C VAL A 74 20.19 -3.90 -27.45
N ILE A 75 21.46 -4.11 -27.14
CA ILE A 75 22.08 -3.67 -25.88
C ILE A 75 22.64 -2.27 -26.11
N ASP A 76 22.01 -1.29 -25.48
CA ASP A 76 22.34 0.13 -25.67
C ASP A 76 23.46 0.63 -24.76
N GLY A 77 23.63 -0.02 -23.61
CA GLY A 77 24.67 0.34 -22.65
C GLY A 77 25.10 -0.81 -21.75
N LEU A 78 24.14 -1.46 -21.09
CA LEU A 78 24.41 -2.57 -20.20
C LEU A 78 23.36 -3.67 -20.34
N ALA A 79 23.80 -4.93 -20.42
CA ALA A 79 22.95 -6.09 -20.15
C ALA A 79 23.68 -7.02 -19.19
N ALA A 80 23.44 -6.85 -17.89
CA ALA A 80 24.08 -7.64 -16.84
C ALA A 80 23.09 -8.57 -16.14
N SER A 81 23.59 -9.66 -15.56
CA SER A 81 22.77 -10.61 -14.78
C SER A 81 21.55 -11.08 -15.60
N SER A 82 20.33 -11.08 -15.03
CA SER A 82 19.12 -11.55 -15.72
C SER A 82 18.76 -10.74 -17.00
N ALA A 83 19.26 -9.51 -17.18
CA ALA A 83 19.07 -8.75 -18.42
C ALA A 83 19.84 -9.36 -19.58
N SER A 84 21.00 -9.96 -19.33
CA SER A 84 21.76 -10.69 -20.35
C SER A 84 21.02 -11.95 -20.84
N VAL A 85 20.13 -12.52 -20.02
CA VAL A 85 19.27 -13.65 -20.39
C VAL A 85 18.23 -13.23 -21.42
N ILE A 86 17.64 -12.05 -21.21
CA ILE A 86 16.67 -11.45 -22.13
C ILE A 86 17.37 -11.07 -23.42
N SER A 87 18.55 -10.45 -23.34
CA SER A 87 19.28 -9.98 -24.53
C SER A 87 19.62 -11.13 -25.49
N VAL A 88 20.06 -12.28 -24.97
CA VAL A 88 20.42 -13.44 -25.80
C VAL A 88 19.21 -14.21 -26.35
N ALA A 89 17.99 -13.88 -25.92
CA ALA A 89 16.77 -14.53 -26.38
C ALA A 89 16.15 -13.90 -27.64
N GLY A 90 16.68 -12.77 -28.11
CA GLY A 90 16.27 -12.13 -29.36
C GLY A 90 16.56 -12.98 -30.59
N ARG A 91 15.78 -12.78 -31.66
CA ARG A 91 15.96 -13.42 -32.96
C ARG A 91 17.23 -12.90 -33.66
N ARG A 92 17.44 -11.58 -33.63
CA ARG A 92 18.69 -10.90 -33.98
C ARG A 92 19.15 -10.12 -32.76
N ARG A 93 20.43 -10.27 -32.39
CA ARG A 93 21.00 -9.73 -31.15
C ARG A 93 22.12 -8.75 -31.49
N THR A 94 21.97 -7.51 -31.06
CA THR A 94 22.92 -6.43 -31.37
C THR A 94 23.44 -5.80 -30.07
N ILE A 95 24.69 -5.34 -30.07
CA ILE A 95 25.29 -4.57 -28.97
C ILE A 95 25.92 -3.29 -29.52
N ALA A 96 25.74 -2.16 -28.83
CA ALA A 96 26.48 -0.95 -29.15
C ALA A 96 27.98 -1.14 -28.86
N GLU A 97 28.86 -0.57 -29.68
CA GLU A 97 30.33 -0.76 -29.57
C GLU A 97 30.89 -0.47 -28.17
N ASN A 98 30.28 0.48 -27.44
CA ASN A 98 30.70 0.90 -26.11
C ASN A 98 29.87 0.31 -24.96
N ALA A 99 29.02 -0.67 -25.23
CA ALA A 99 28.20 -1.36 -24.23
C ALA A 99 28.90 -2.61 -23.64
N LEU A 100 28.40 -3.06 -22.49
CA LEU A 100 28.89 -4.23 -21.77
C LEU A 100 27.79 -5.27 -21.56
N LEU A 101 28.17 -6.55 -21.59
CA LEU A 101 27.32 -7.68 -21.24
C LEU A 101 27.98 -8.46 -20.10
N MET A 102 27.23 -8.82 -19.06
CA MET A 102 27.74 -9.66 -17.97
C MET A 102 26.84 -10.85 -17.69
N VAL A 103 27.46 -12.02 -17.52
CA VAL A 103 26.80 -13.26 -17.08
C VAL A 103 27.40 -13.76 -15.77
N HIS A 104 26.54 -14.23 -14.87
CA HIS A 104 26.95 -14.83 -13.60
C HIS A 104 25.90 -15.82 -13.09
N ALA A 105 26.26 -16.61 -12.07
CA ALA A 105 25.36 -17.55 -11.43
C ALA A 105 24.24 -16.80 -10.67
N PRO A 106 23.01 -17.35 -10.61
CA PRO A 106 21.95 -16.74 -9.81
C PRO A 106 22.32 -16.82 -8.33
N TRP A 107 21.95 -15.80 -7.59
CA TRP A 107 22.11 -15.74 -6.13
C TRP A 107 20.81 -15.29 -5.48
N VAL A 108 20.67 -15.59 -4.20
CA VAL A 108 19.52 -15.17 -3.38
C VAL A 108 19.98 -14.95 -1.96
N VAL A 109 19.31 -14.05 -1.25
CA VAL A 109 19.40 -13.92 0.21
C VAL A 109 18.13 -14.50 0.79
N THR A 110 18.26 -15.48 1.67
CA THR A 110 17.14 -16.16 2.32
C THR A 110 17.51 -16.47 3.78
N GLU A 111 16.54 -16.41 4.67
CA GLU A 111 16.67 -16.81 6.07
C GLU A 111 15.66 -17.91 6.38
N GLY A 112 16.00 -18.82 7.29
CA GLY A 112 15.16 -19.96 7.62
C GLY A 112 15.92 -21.06 8.35
N ASN A 113 15.21 -22.14 8.70
CA ASN A 113 15.84 -23.35 9.21
C ASN A 113 16.60 -24.11 8.10
N ALA A 114 17.37 -25.13 8.47
CA ALA A 114 18.22 -25.86 7.52
C ALA A 114 17.45 -26.45 6.33
N ASP A 115 16.19 -26.86 6.52
CA ASP A 115 15.37 -27.45 5.46
C ASP A 115 14.76 -26.40 4.53
N GLU A 116 14.50 -25.20 5.03
CA GLU A 116 14.11 -24.02 4.23
C GLU A 116 15.29 -23.54 3.37
N LEU A 117 16.48 -23.41 3.96
CA LEU A 117 17.68 -22.99 3.23
C LEU A 117 18.04 -23.99 2.12
N ARG A 118 17.94 -25.30 2.37
CA ARG A 118 18.14 -26.33 1.34
C ARG A 118 17.11 -26.22 0.21
N ARG A 119 15.83 -26.04 0.55
CA ARG A 119 14.77 -25.86 -0.46
C ARG A 119 15.02 -24.64 -1.34
N THR A 120 15.46 -23.53 -0.76
CA THR A 120 15.81 -22.34 -1.52
C THR A 120 17.05 -22.58 -2.40
N ALA A 121 18.08 -23.25 -1.88
CA ALA A 121 19.26 -23.63 -2.67
C ALA A 121 18.87 -24.49 -3.89
N ASP A 122 18.00 -25.50 -3.73
CA ASP A 122 17.50 -26.33 -4.82
C ASP A 122 16.79 -25.51 -5.91
N VAL A 123 16.10 -24.43 -5.55
CA VAL A 123 15.44 -23.52 -6.51
C VAL A 123 16.48 -22.68 -7.27
N VAL A 124 17.49 -22.15 -6.57
CA VAL A 124 18.57 -21.38 -7.21
C VAL A 124 19.37 -22.26 -8.17
N GLU A 125 19.65 -23.51 -7.80
CA GLU A 125 20.29 -24.49 -8.70
C GLU A 125 19.46 -24.74 -9.96
N LYS A 126 18.15 -24.92 -9.82
CA LYS A 126 17.24 -25.08 -10.97
C LYS A 126 17.26 -23.85 -11.89
N HIS A 127 17.29 -22.64 -11.33
CA HIS A 127 17.45 -21.43 -12.13
C HIS A 127 18.81 -21.38 -12.81
N GLY A 128 19.89 -21.76 -12.13
CA GLY A 128 21.24 -21.85 -12.70
C GLY A 128 21.27 -22.77 -13.93
N GLU A 129 20.63 -23.94 -13.82
CA GLU A 129 20.50 -24.89 -14.93
C GLU A 129 19.72 -24.33 -16.13
N GLN A 130 18.63 -23.59 -15.87
CA GLN A 130 17.86 -22.94 -16.93
C GLN A 130 18.66 -21.85 -17.65
N LEU A 131 19.39 -21.02 -16.90
CA LEU A 131 20.25 -19.98 -17.44
C LEU A 131 21.36 -20.58 -18.31
N LEU A 132 22.00 -21.64 -17.80
CA LEU A 132 23.02 -22.40 -18.51
C LEU A 132 22.52 -22.91 -19.86
N ASP A 133 21.31 -23.48 -19.90
CA ASP A 133 20.68 -23.95 -21.14
C ASP A 133 20.38 -22.84 -22.13
N ILE A 134 19.92 -21.67 -21.66
CA ILE A 134 19.63 -20.52 -22.50
C ILE A 134 20.91 -20.03 -23.19
N TYR A 135 21.98 -19.80 -22.41
CA TYR A 135 23.25 -19.33 -22.96
C TYR A 135 23.93 -20.37 -23.85
N ALA A 136 23.93 -21.65 -23.46
CA ALA A 136 24.51 -22.71 -24.29
C ALA A 136 23.79 -22.81 -25.65
N ARG A 137 22.47 -22.64 -25.66
CA ARG A 137 21.69 -22.61 -26.90
C ARG A 137 21.97 -21.36 -27.74
N ALA A 138 22.02 -20.19 -27.11
CA ALA A 138 22.24 -18.93 -27.80
C ALA A 138 23.65 -18.82 -28.41
N THR A 139 24.66 -19.35 -27.72
CA THR A 139 26.07 -19.25 -28.13
C THR A 139 26.57 -20.44 -28.94
N GLY A 140 25.87 -21.59 -28.87
CA GLY A 140 26.35 -22.86 -29.43
C GLY A 140 27.59 -23.43 -28.71
N LYS A 141 28.02 -22.84 -27.58
CA LYS A 141 29.17 -23.31 -26.81
C LYS A 141 28.79 -24.52 -25.94
N PRO A 142 29.75 -25.39 -25.59
CA PRO A 142 29.51 -26.47 -24.63
C PRO A 142 29.05 -25.91 -23.28
N ARG A 143 28.09 -26.60 -22.64
CA ARG A 143 27.60 -26.23 -21.28
C ARG A 143 28.74 -26.02 -20.29
N ALA A 144 29.79 -26.84 -20.34
CA ALA A 144 30.96 -26.66 -19.46
C ALA A 144 31.68 -25.31 -19.63
N THR A 145 31.68 -24.72 -20.83
CA THR A 145 32.26 -23.40 -21.08
C THR A 145 31.39 -22.30 -20.49
N VAL A 146 30.08 -22.38 -20.74
CA VAL A 146 29.11 -21.41 -20.22
C VAL A 146 29.05 -21.45 -18.69
N GLN A 147 29.11 -22.64 -18.09
CA GLN A 147 29.15 -22.80 -16.63
C GLN A 147 30.35 -22.06 -16.02
N LYS A 148 31.52 -22.11 -16.66
CA LYS A 148 32.69 -21.34 -16.21
C LYS A 148 32.44 -19.85 -16.27
N TRP A 149 31.73 -19.36 -17.29
CA TRP A 149 31.39 -17.94 -17.37
C TRP A 149 30.48 -17.50 -16.23
N LEU A 150 29.44 -18.30 -15.94
CA LEU A 150 28.50 -18.03 -14.86
C LEU A 150 29.19 -18.05 -13.49
N THR A 151 30.01 -19.06 -13.21
CA THR A 151 30.72 -19.16 -11.93
C THR A 151 31.77 -18.06 -11.74
N ALA A 152 32.36 -17.55 -12.82
CA ALA A 152 33.43 -16.56 -12.74
C ALA A 152 32.96 -15.11 -12.67
N GLU A 153 31.65 -14.84 -12.83
CA GLU A 153 31.09 -13.51 -13.12
C GLU A 153 31.84 -12.86 -14.30
N THR A 154 31.47 -13.26 -15.52
CA THR A 154 32.22 -12.87 -16.72
C THR A 154 31.60 -11.67 -17.41
N TRP A 155 32.42 -10.65 -17.60
CA TRP A 155 32.12 -9.44 -18.37
C TRP A 155 32.64 -9.57 -19.80
N PHE A 156 31.87 -9.06 -20.75
CA PHE A 156 32.18 -9.04 -22.17
C PHE A 156 31.98 -7.61 -22.70
N ASP A 157 32.99 -7.08 -23.40
CA ASP A 157 32.78 -5.95 -24.30
C ASP A 157 32.04 -6.39 -25.59
N ALA A 158 31.70 -5.42 -26.45
CA ALA A 158 30.98 -5.69 -27.70
C ALA A 158 31.67 -6.74 -28.59
N SER A 159 33.01 -6.70 -28.66
CA SER A 159 33.80 -7.60 -29.50
C SER A 159 33.91 -9.01 -28.90
N GLU A 160 34.07 -9.09 -27.57
CA GLU A 160 34.12 -10.33 -26.83
C GLU A 160 32.75 -11.01 -26.82
N ALA A 161 31.66 -10.25 -26.67
CA ALA A 161 30.29 -10.77 -26.72
C ALA A 161 29.97 -11.37 -28.10
N LEU A 162 30.43 -10.73 -29.18
CA LEU A 162 30.30 -11.24 -30.54
C LEU A 162 31.11 -12.54 -30.73
N ALA A 163 32.36 -12.57 -30.29
CA ALA A 163 33.22 -13.76 -30.37
C ALA A 163 32.70 -14.94 -29.52
N ALA A 164 32.08 -14.63 -28.37
CA ALA A 164 31.43 -15.59 -27.49
C ALA A 164 30.12 -16.14 -28.09
N GLY A 165 29.54 -15.47 -29.10
CA GLY A 165 28.25 -15.82 -29.69
C GLY A 165 27.05 -15.37 -28.86
N LEU A 166 27.24 -14.42 -27.94
CA LEU A 166 26.18 -13.84 -27.12
C LEU A 166 25.36 -12.81 -27.91
N VAL A 167 25.98 -12.20 -28.92
CA VAL A 167 25.34 -11.31 -29.90
C VAL A 167 25.73 -11.71 -31.33
N ASP A 168 25.01 -11.16 -32.30
CA ASP A 168 25.20 -11.42 -33.73
C ASP A 168 25.89 -10.25 -34.45
N GLU A 169 25.67 -9.01 -33.97
CA GLU A 169 26.15 -7.79 -34.63
C GLU A 169 26.57 -6.71 -33.62
N ILE A 170 27.49 -5.84 -34.04
CA ILE A 170 27.91 -4.65 -33.30
C ILE A 170 27.37 -3.41 -34.03
N ALA A 171 26.72 -2.52 -33.29
CA ALA A 171 26.22 -1.23 -33.78
C ALA A 171 27.12 -0.06 -33.34
N GLU A 172 26.93 1.10 -33.97
CA GLU A 172 27.63 2.34 -33.63
C GLU A 172 27.49 2.70 -32.13
N PRO A 173 28.51 3.33 -31.54
CA PRO A 173 28.51 3.66 -30.12
C PRO A 173 27.38 4.64 -29.77
N LEU A 174 26.76 4.42 -28.60
CA LEU A 174 25.68 5.26 -28.08
C LEU A 174 26.11 6.00 -26.82
N ALA A 175 25.74 7.27 -26.67
CA ALA A 175 26.14 8.09 -25.52
C ALA A 175 25.68 7.52 -24.15
N ILE A 176 24.59 6.76 -24.14
CA ILE A 176 23.99 6.15 -22.93
C ILE A 176 24.96 5.13 -22.29
N ALA A 177 25.73 4.38 -23.07
CA ALA A 177 26.65 3.37 -22.56
C ALA A 177 27.79 3.95 -21.70
N ALA A 178 28.27 5.16 -22.03
CA ALA A 178 29.34 5.82 -21.29
C ALA A 178 28.94 6.22 -19.86
N SER A 179 27.66 6.52 -19.64
CA SER A 179 27.12 6.84 -18.31
C SER A 179 27.05 5.61 -17.41
N MET A 180 26.52 4.50 -17.95
CA MET A 180 26.33 3.26 -17.20
C MET A 180 27.66 2.61 -16.84
N ARG A 181 28.66 2.69 -17.74
CA ARG A 181 29.99 2.17 -17.47
C ARG A 181 30.57 2.72 -16.16
N ARG A 182 30.38 4.01 -15.86
CA ARG A 182 30.77 4.64 -14.58
C ARG A 182 29.97 4.15 -13.36
N GLN A 183 28.73 3.71 -13.55
CA GLN A 183 27.85 3.29 -12.45
C GLN A 183 28.04 1.82 -12.04
N ILE A 184 28.68 0.98 -12.88
CA ILE A 184 28.89 -0.46 -12.61
C ILE A 184 29.60 -0.72 -11.27
N GLN A 185 30.54 0.14 -10.86
CA GLN A 185 31.28 -0.01 -9.60
C GLN A 185 30.38 0.11 -8.36
N ASN A 186 29.22 0.76 -8.48
CA ASN A 186 28.28 0.96 -7.37
C ASN A 186 27.17 -0.09 -7.32
N MET A 187 27.17 -1.08 -8.22
CA MET A 187 26.08 -2.07 -8.38
C MET A 187 26.31 -3.38 -7.61
N GLY A 188 27.38 -3.48 -6.81
CA GLY A 188 27.59 -4.61 -5.90
C GLY A 188 27.99 -5.94 -6.55
N PHE A 189 28.44 -5.92 -7.82
CA PHE A 189 29.02 -7.09 -8.49
C PHE A 189 30.37 -7.49 -7.87
N GLU A 190 30.69 -8.78 -7.86
CA GLU A 190 31.91 -9.27 -7.21
C GLU A 190 33.18 -8.91 -7.99
N ARG A 191 33.09 -8.80 -9.32
CA ARG A 191 34.22 -8.59 -10.23
C ARG A 191 33.90 -7.60 -11.36
N PRO A 192 33.49 -6.36 -11.03
CA PRO A 192 33.25 -5.35 -12.05
C PRO A 192 34.54 -5.05 -12.83
N PRO A 193 34.46 -4.71 -14.13
CA PRO A 193 35.62 -4.32 -14.92
C PRO A 193 36.26 -3.07 -14.31
N GLN A 194 37.58 -3.08 -14.16
CA GLN A 194 38.34 -1.88 -13.80
C GLN A 194 38.23 -0.89 -14.95
N LEU A 195 37.70 0.30 -14.64
CA LEU A 195 37.62 1.39 -15.59
C LEU A 195 38.93 2.14 -15.51
N ASP A 196 39.86 1.84 -16.40
CA ASP A 196 40.95 2.77 -16.66
C ASP A 196 40.32 4.08 -17.17
N GLU A 197 40.74 5.22 -16.58
CA GLU A 197 40.33 6.56 -17.02
C GLU A 197 40.65 6.71 -18.51
N VAL A 198 39.65 6.53 -19.37
CA VAL A 198 39.77 6.80 -20.79
C VAL A 198 39.67 8.30 -21.00
N ASP A 199 40.84 8.92 -20.99
CA ASP A 199 41.11 10.25 -21.53
C ASP A 199 40.65 10.31 -23.00
N GLU A 200 40.12 11.46 -23.41
CA GLU A 200 39.47 11.65 -24.70
C GLU A 200 40.38 11.24 -25.88
N MET A 201 39.83 10.37 -26.74
CA MET A 201 40.11 10.32 -28.18
C MET A 201 41.57 10.06 -28.61
N THR A 202 42.01 8.80 -28.63
CA THR A 202 42.96 8.33 -29.68
C THR A 202 42.74 6.86 -30.04
N THR A 203 42.36 6.63 -31.30
CA THR A 203 42.32 5.33 -31.97
C THR A 203 43.69 4.66 -31.98
N LYS A 204 43.84 3.48 -31.37
CA LYS A 204 44.94 2.56 -31.67
C LYS A 204 44.46 1.12 -31.71
N LYS A 205 44.53 0.53 -32.91
CA LYS A 205 44.36 -0.89 -33.22
C LYS A 205 45.30 -1.73 -32.36
N THR A 206 44.77 -2.76 -31.71
CA THR A 206 45.57 -3.85 -31.14
C THR A 206 45.05 -5.18 -31.65
N THR A 207 45.96 -5.91 -32.28
CA THR A 207 45.79 -7.24 -32.88
C THR A 207 45.80 -8.34 -31.82
N THR A 208 44.88 -9.29 -31.95
CA THR A 208 44.77 -10.54 -31.18
C THR A 208 45.89 -11.54 -31.55
N PRO A 209 46.48 -12.29 -30.61
CA PRO A 209 47.15 -13.56 -30.90
C PRO A 209 46.24 -14.77 -30.58
N GLU A 210 46.33 -15.76 -31.46
CA GLU A 210 45.64 -17.07 -31.50
C GLU A 210 46.22 -18.05 -30.45
N PRO A 211 45.41 -18.92 -29.80
CA PRO A 211 45.94 -19.96 -28.91
C PRO A 211 46.12 -21.31 -29.63
N GLU A 212 47.34 -21.85 -29.53
CA GLU A 212 47.73 -23.18 -30.01
C GLU A 212 47.08 -24.33 -29.21
N ALA A 213 46.74 -25.39 -29.94
CA ALA A 213 46.19 -26.65 -29.43
C ALA A 213 47.26 -27.59 -28.87
N LYS A 214 46.98 -28.29 -27.75
CA LYS A 214 47.71 -29.50 -27.35
C LYS A 214 46.79 -30.62 -26.82
N GLY A 215 46.78 -31.71 -27.58
CA GLY A 215 47.08 -33.09 -27.15
C GLY A 215 46.25 -33.76 -26.05
N LYS A 216 45.50 -34.81 -26.43
CA LYS A 216 44.87 -35.80 -25.54
C LYS A 216 45.93 -36.64 -24.78
N PRO A 217 45.68 -37.10 -23.54
CA PRO A 217 46.52 -38.10 -22.86
C PRO A 217 45.98 -39.53 -23.05
N ASP A 218 46.89 -40.50 -23.15
CA ASP A 218 46.61 -41.94 -23.09
C ASP A 218 47.31 -42.56 -21.86
N LEU A 219 46.68 -43.56 -21.26
CA LEU A 219 46.94 -44.11 -19.93
C LEU A 219 47.78 -45.39 -19.99
N LYS A 220 48.85 -45.44 -19.16
CA LYS A 220 49.35 -46.57 -18.33
C LYS A 220 50.88 -46.67 -18.30
N ALA A 221 51.45 -45.96 -17.34
CA ALA A 221 52.59 -46.40 -16.52
C ALA A 221 52.31 -45.86 -15.11
N VAL A 222 52.60 -46.60 -14.04
CA VAL A 222 52.47 -46.05 -12.68
C VAL A 222 53.54 -44.96 -12.55
N ASP A 223 53.08 -43.73 -12.76
CA ASP A 223 53.88 -42.52 -12.82
C ASP A 223 54.37 -42.17 -11.42
N ARG A 224 55.61 -42.58 -11.10
CA ARG A 224 56.25 -42.23 -9.82
C ARG A 224 56.38 -40.72 -9.66
N ASP A 225 56.49 -39.97 -10.76
CA ASP A 225 56.57 -38.51 -10.73
C ASP A 225 55.18 -37.89 -10.50
N GLY A 226 54.13 -38.49 -11.06
CA GLY A 226 52.72 -38.13 -10.82
C GLY A 226 52.28 -38.38 -9.37
N VAL A 227 52.70 -39.48 -8.75
CA VAL A 227 52.42 -39.75 -7.32
C VAL A 227 53.15 -38.76 -6.41
N LEU A 228 54.39 -38.39 -6.74
CA LEU A 228 55.13 -37.36 -6.01
C LEU A 228 54.54 -35.95 -6.22
N ALA A 229 54.00 -35.66 -7.41
CA ALA A 229 53.29 -34.42 -7.70
C ALA A 229 51.96 -34.32 -6.94
N MET A 230 51.17 -35.41 -6.92
CA MET A 230 49.93 -35.50 -6.14
C MET A 230 50.20 -35.36 -4.63
N GLU A 231 51.28 -35.95 -4.11
CA GLU A 231 51.64 -35.82 -2.69
C GLU A 231 52.11 -34.39 -2.34
N ARG A 232 52.82 -33.72 -3.26
CA ARG A 232 53.15 -32.30 -3.12
C ARG A 232 51.90 -31.42 -3.12
N GLU A 233 50.95 -31.69 -4.01
CA GLU A 233 49.69 -30.96 -4.11
C GLU A 233 48.80 -31.17 -2.88
N ARG A 234 48.73 -32.41 -2.36
CA ARG A 234 48.06 -32.74 -1.09
C ARG A 234 48.66 -31.96 0.08
N ARG A 235 49.98 -32.03 0.25
CA ARG A 235 50.69 -31.30 1.33
C ARG A 235 50.56 -29.79 1.20
N ASN A 236 50.58 -29.25 -0.02
CA ASN A 236 50.38 -27.81 -0.24
C ASN A 236 48.95 -27.39 0.09
N SER A 237 47.95 -28.19 -0.26
CA SER A 237 46.54 -27.93 0.04
C SER A 237 46.26 -27.99 1.54
N ILE A 238 46.75 -29.01 2.24
CA ILE A 238 46.62 -29.12 3.71
C ILE A 238 47.34 -27.93 4.40
N ARG A 239 48.52 -27.55 3.92
CA ARG A 239 49.25 -26.38 4.45
C ARG A 239 48.46 -25.10 4.26
N ALA A 240 47.91 -24.85 3.07
CA ALA A 240 47.11 -23.67 2.81
C ALA A 240 45.88 -23.60 3.72
N SER A 241 45.21 -24.73 3.98
CA SER A 241 44.03 -24.77 4.86
C SER A 241 44.37 -24.57 6.35
N PHE A 242 45.52 -25.06 6.83
CA PHE A 242 45.88 -24.98 8.25
C PHE A 242 46.64 -23.70 8.63
N THR A 243 47.39 -23.08 7.70
CA THR A 243 48.25 -21.90 7.96
C THR A 243 47.52 -20.75 8.68
N PRO A 244 46.26 -20.38 8.33
CA PRO A 244 45.56 -19.29 9.00
C PRO A 244 45.17 -19.59 10.46
N PHE A 245 45.26 -20.85 10.91
CA PHE A 245 44.74 -21.31 12.19
C PHE A 245 45.80 -21.92 13.11
N LEU A 246 47.08 -21.91 12.74
CA LEU A 246 48.18 -22.51 13.52
C LEU A 246 48.35 -21.89 14.91
N ASP A 247 48.02 -20.60 15.05
CA ASP A 247 48.08 -19.88 16.33
C ASP A 247 47.01 -20.33 17.33
N ARG A 248 46.02 -21.14 16.92
CA ARG A 248 44.96 -21.62 17.80
C ARG A 248 45.40 -22.83 18.63
N PRO A 249 44.99 -22.90 19.92
CA PRO A 249 45.41 -23.98 20.82
C PRO A 249 45.10 -25.38 20.25
N GLY A 250 46.12 -26.23 20.14
CA GLY A 250 45.97 -27.62 19.69
C GLY A 250 45.89 -27.83 18.17
N VAL A 251 45.78 -26.77 17.36
CA VAL A 251 45.76 -26.88 15.89
C VAL A 251 47.14 -27.19 15.32
N GLN A 252 48.22 -26.66 15.93
CA GLN A 252 49.60 -26.97 15.55
C GLN A 252 49.91 -28.47 15.66
N ALA A 253 49.48 -29.12 16.75
CA ALA A 253 49.69 -30.56 16.94
C ALA A 253 48.87 -31.41 15.95
N LEU A 254 47.66 -30.97 15.60
CA LEU A 254 46.83 -31.63 14.59
C LEU A 254 47.44 -31.50 13.18
N TYR A 255 47.99 -30.33 12.86
CA TYR A 255 48.68 -30.07 11.60
C TYR A 255 49.88 -31.01 11.40
N GLU A 256 50.71 -31.20 12.43
CA GLU A 256 51.87 -32.11 12.39
C GLU A 256 51.42 -33.57 12.16
N HIS A 257 50.37 -34.02 12.87
CA HIS A 257 49.83 -35.36 12.72
C HIS A 257 49.28 -35.64 11.31
N VAL A 258 48.54 -34.70 10.73
CA VAL A 258 47.94 -34.83 9.40
C VAL A 258 48.99 -34.75 8.27
N MET A 259 50.10 -34.05 8.49
CA MET A 259 51.21 -33.98 7.55
C MET A 259 52.03 -35.27 7.50
N ASP A 260 52.15 -35.96 8.63
CA ASP A 260 52.90 -37.22 8.74
C ASP A 260 52.12 -38.45 8.24
N ASP A 261 50.78 -38.40 8.22
CA ASP A 261 49.94 -39.48 7.72
C ASP A 261 49.65 -39.35 6.20
N PRO A 262 50.23 -40.22 5.34
CA PRO A 262 49.96 -40.21 3.90
C PRO A 262 48.56 -40.73 3.52
N GLY A 263 47.80 -41.31 4.46
CA GLY A 263 46.44 -41.79 4.24
C GLY A 263 45.35 -40.72 4.36
N VAL A 264 45.68 -39.53 4.92
CA VAL A 264 44.71 -38.45 5.14
C VAL A 264 44.64 -37.53 3.91
N THR A 265 43.47 -37.47 3.26
CA THR A 265 43.25 -36.56 2.13
C THR A 265 43.10 -35.10 2.61
N ALA A 266 43.25 -34.14 1.69
CA ALA A 266 43.09 -32.71 2.03
C ALA A 266 41.68 -32.37 2.56
N GLU A 267 40.66 -33.10 2.10
CA GLU A 267 39.27 -32.93 2.53
C GLU A 267 39.06 -33.46 3.96
N THR A 268 39.60 -34.65 4.27
CA THR A 268 39.55 -35.21 5.63
C THR A 268 40.34 -34.36 6.62
N ALA A 269 41.50 -33.83 6.20
CA ALA A 269 42.27 -32.86 6.97
C ALA A 269 41.47 -31.59 7.30
N GLY A 270 40.75 -31.05 6.32
CA GLY A 270 39.87 -29.89 6.51
C GLY A 270 38.71 -30.16 7.46
N GLN A 271 38.11 -31.35 7.42
CA GLN A 271 37.05 -31.75 8.36
C GLN A 271 37.58 -31.89 9.79
N GLN A 272 38.77 -32.47 9.98
CA GLN A 272 39.41 -32.59 11.29
C GLN A 272 39.78 -31.21 11.85
N LEU A 273 40.27 -30.29 11.00
CA LEU A 273 40.51 -28.90 11.38
C LEU A 273 39.21 -28.23 11.84
N LEU A 274 38.13 -28.34 11.05
CA LEU A 274 36.84 -27.74 11.38
C LEU A 274 36.28 -28.28 12.71
N ALA A 275 36.37 -29.60 12.94
CA ALA A 275 35.98 -30.22 14.20
C ALA A 275 36.79 -29.67 15.38
N LYS A 276 38.11 -29.48 15.20
CA LYS A 276 38.99 -28.94 16.24
C LYS A 276 38.71 -27.46 16.54
N LEU A 277 38.39 -26.67 15.51
CA LEU A 277 37.96 -25.28 15.67
C LEU A 277 36.58 -25.16 16.34
N GLY A 278 35.73 -26.17 16.19
CA GLY A 278 34.42 -26.27 16.81
C GLY A 278 34.43 -26.65 18.29
N GLU A 279 35.52 -27.23 18.83
CA GLU A 279 35.61 -27.62 20.26
C GLU A 279 35.49 -26.42 21.22
N THR A 280 35.89 -25.23 20.78
CA THR A 280 35.79 -23.98 21.55
C THR A 280 34.56 -23.13 21.20
N ALA A 281 33.69 -23.60 20.31
CA ALA A 281 32.52 -22.87 19.88
C ALA A 281 31.31 -23.26 20.74
N GLU A 282 30.94 -22.40 21.70
CA GLU A 282 29.61 -22.46 22.32
C GLU A 282 28.59 -21.79 21.39
N PRO A 283 27.34 -22.31 21.26
CA PRO A 283 26.29 -21.60 20.56
C PRO A 283 26.04 -20.28 21.29
N VAL A 284 26.18 -19.15 20.58
CA VAL A 284 25.86 -17.84 21.15
C VAL A 284 24.38 -17.83 21.49
N ALA A 285 24.07 -17.87 22.78
CA ALA A 285 22.73 -17.75 23.29
C ALA A 285 22.11 -16.42 22.81
N SER A 286 20.99 -16.53 22.10
CA SER A 286 19.97 -15.48 21.95
C SER A 286 20.51 -14.07 21.62
N ILE A 287 20.91 -13.86 20.37
CA ILE A 287 20.82 -12.51 19.77
C ILE A 287 19.32 -12.16 19.75
N PRO A 288 18.88 -10.94 20.17
CA PRO A 288 17.50 -10.56 19.99
C PRO A 288 17.13 -10.74 18.52
N ARG A 289 16.09 -11.54 18.26
CA ARG A 289 15.51 -11.72 16.93
C ARG A 289 15.19 -10.33 16.37
N VAL A 290 16.05 -9.81 15.49
CA VAL A 290 15.62 -8.84 14.49
C VAL A 290 14.96 -9.68 13.41
N SER A 291 13.63 -9.76 13.47
CA SER A 291 12.82 -10.34 12.40
C SER A 291 12.92 -9.41 11.19
N MET A 292 13.77 -9.72 10.23
CA MET A 292 13.73 -9.07 8.92
C MET A 292 12.59 -9.71 8.13
N GLY A 293 11.37 -9.22 8.38
CA GLY A 293 10.18 -9.73 7.72
C GLY A 293 10.30 -9.67 6.20
N GLU A 294 10.02 -10.82 5.56
CA GLU A 294 9.82 -11.02 4.12
C GLU A 294 9.26 -9.77 3.42
N ASN A 295 10.02 -9.11 2.53
CA ASN A 295 9.57 -8.05 1.60
C ASN A 295 8.45 -7.13 2.09
N ARG A 296 8.53 -6.78 3.37
CA ARG A 296 7.59 -5.93 4.08
C ARG A 296 8.17 -4.54 4.33
N HIS A 297 9.45 -4.33 4.00
CA HIS A 297 10.22 -3.14 4.38
C HIS A 297 9.61 -1.81 3.95
N HIS A 298 8.85 -1.73 2.86
CA HIS A 298 8.25 -0.47 2.43
C HIS A 298 6.94 -0.16 3.15
N SER A 299 5.97 -1.09 3.09
CA SER A 299 4.67 -0.95 3.73
C SER A 299 4.79 -0.97 5.25
N ASP A 300 5.66 -1.80 5.81
CA ASP A 300 5.84 -1.93 7.25
C ASP A 300 6.64 -0.75 7.81
N PHE A 301 7.61 -0.21 7.06
CA PHE A 301 8.21 1.07 7.42
C PHE A 301 7.15 2.17 7.41
N LYS A 302 6.33 2.26 6.35
CA LYS A 302 5.27 3.26 6.25
C LYS A 302 4.28 3.14 7.43
N ALA A 303 3.79 1.95 7.71
CA ALA A 303 2.86 1.69 8.80
C ALA A 303 3.47 1.99 10.18
N ALA A 304 4.70 1.49 10.44
CA ALA A 304 5.40 1.72 11.70
C ALA A 304 5.77 3.20 11.93
N ALA A 305 6.20 3.89 10.88
CA ALA A 305 6.52 5.31 10.92
C ALA A 305 5.27 6.16 11.19
N VAL A 306 4.16 5.85 10.52
CA VAL A 306 2.86 6.52 10.75
C VAL A 306 2.41 6.34 12.20
N ASP A 307 2.43 5.11 12.71
CA ASP A 307 1.99 4.83 14.07
C ASP A 307 2.90 5.49 15.12
N ALA A 308 4.22 5.53 14.88
CA ALA A 308 5.17 6.23 15.75
C ALA A 308 4.92 7.75 15.79
N MET A 309 4.66 8.37 14.63
CA MET A 309 4.33 9.80 14.54
C MET A 309 3.02 10.11 15.27
N LEU A 310 1.99 9.27 15.10
CA LEU A 310 0.69 9.45 15.76
C LEU A 310 0.79 9.34 17.29
N ILE A 311 1.51 8.33 17.79
CA ILE A 311 1.75 8.17 19.23
C ILE A 311 2.50 9.38 19.79
N ARG A 312 3.51 9.89 19.06
CA ARG A 312 4.26 11.09 19.45
C ARG A 312 3.39 12.35 19.41
N GLY A 313 2.43 12.43 18.49
CA GLY A 313 1.40 13.46 18.42
C GLY A 313 0.29 13.33 19.48
N GLY A 314 0.38 12.36 20.40
CA GLY A 314 -0.57 12.17 21.50
C GLY A 314 -1.82 11.36 21.14
N ILE A 315 -1.91 10.81 19.93
CA ILE A 315 -3.01 9.95 19.50
C ILE A 315 -2.72 8.52 19.95
N ARG A 316 -3.64 7.95 20.74
CA ARG A 316 -3.53 6.56 21.20
C ARG A 316 -4.00 5.61 20.12
N ILE A 317 -3.17 4.63 19.79
CA ILE A 317 -3.48 3.55 18.86
C ILE A 317 -3.63 2.27 19.67
N ASN A 318 -4.75 1.55 19.48
CA ASN A 318 -5.06 0.33 20.24
C ASN A 318 -4.09 -0.81 19.91
N GLU A 319 -3.70 -0.94 18.64
CA GLU A 319 -2.77 -1.97 18.15
C GLU A 319 -1.69 -1.32 17.28
N PRO A 320 -0.66 -0.71 17.87
CA PRO A 320 0.42 -0.11 17.09
C PRO A 320 1.30 -1.19 16.46
N HIS A 321 1.84 -0.91 15.27
CA HIS A 321 2.77 -1.83 14.62
C HIS A 321 3.96 -2.19 15.54
N PRO A 322 4.43 -3.45 15.60
CA PRO A 322 5.54 -3.85 16.48
C PRO A 322 6.80 -3.00 16.30
N ALA A 323 7.16 -2.70 15.04
CA ALA A 323 8.29 -1.84 14.69
C ALA A 323 8.06 -0.34 14.95
N ALA A 324 6.87 0.09 15.37
CA ALA A 324 6.62 1.50 15.70
C ALA A 324 7.46 1.96 16.91
N GLN A 325 7.84 1.04 17.80
CA GLN A 325 8.72 1.34 18.93
C GLN A 325 10.10 1.84 18.47
N ASP A 326 10.62 1.29 17.36
CA ASP A 326 11.93 1.63 16.82
C ASP A 326 11.98 3.06 16.28
N PHE A 327 10.84 3.58 15.82
CA PHE A 327 10.73 4.93 15.24
C PHE A 327 10.20 5.99 16.21
N ARG A 328 9.82 5.65 17.44
CA ARG A 328 9.30 6.62 18.43
C ARG A 328 10.25 7.78 18.73
N GLY A 329 11.56 7.55 18.62
CA GLY A 329 12.60 8.55 18.87
C GLY A 329 12.99 9.37 17.63
N TYR A 330 12.45 9.06 16.46
CA TYR A 330 12.87 9.72 15.21
C TYR A 330 12.12 11.06 15.03
N SER A 331 12.84 12.08 14.54
CA SER A 331 12.20 13.28 13.98
C SER A 331 11.70 13.03 12.56
N ILE A 332 10.83 13.90 12.03
CA ILE A 332 10.43 13.85 10.60
C ILE A 332 11.67 13.83 9.69
N VAL A 333 12.71 14.59 10.05
CA VAL A 333 13.99 14.61 9.33
C VAL A 333 14.69 13.26 9.40
N ASP A 334 14.71 12.59 10.56
CA ASP A 334 15.37 11.29 10.71
C ASP A 334 14.58 10.18 10.00
N MET A 335 13.26 10.26 9.98
CA MET A 335 12.41 9.39 9.15
C MET A 335 12.65 9.62 7.65
N ALA A 336 12.80 10.88 7.24
CA ALA A 336 13.21 11.22 5.87
C ALA A 336 14.59 10.66 5.54
N ARG A 337 15.57 10.72 6.46
CA ARG A 337 16.90 10.12 6.26
C ARG A 337 16.84 8.61 6.17
N ALA A 338 16.13 7.96 7.08
CA ALA A 338 15.95 6.51 7.07
C ALA A 338 15.34 6.07 5.75
N ARG A 339 14.34 6.81 5.24
CA ARG A 339 13.72 6.51 3.97
C ARG A 339 14.63 6.75 2.76
N LEU A 340 15.29 7.90 2.71
CA LEU A 340 16.26 8.20 1.63
C LEU A 340 17.38 7.15 1.59
N SER A 341 17.87 6.73 2.77
CA SER A 341 18.87 5.66 2.89
C SER A 341 18.34 4.31 2.40
N GLN A 342 17.07 3.98 2.68
CA GLN A 342 16.41 2.77 2.13
C GLN A 342 16.26 2.80 0.61
N ILE A 343 16.15 3.99 0.00
CA ILE A 343 16.08 4.17 -1.46
C ILE A 343 17.52 4.20 -2.06
N GLY A 344 18.56 3.99 -1.26
CA GLY A 344 19.95 4.03 -1.70
C GLY A 344 20.50 5.45 -1.92
N LYS A 345 19.76 6.50 -1.53
CA LYS A 345 20.25 7.88 -1.57
C LYS A 345 21.04 8.17 -0.30
N SER A 346 22.33 8.47 -0.46
CA SER A 346 23.16 8.89 0.66
C SER A 346 22.65 10.21 1.26
N THR A 347 22.32 10.20 2.55
CA THR A 347 21.99 11.42 3.30
C THR A 347 23.19 11.99 4.06
N THR A 348 24.38 11.38 3.92
CA THR A 348 25.57 11.88 4.60
C THR A 348 25.98 13.24 4.02
N GLY A 349 26.13 14.23 4.88
CA GLY A 349 26.45 15.61 4.50
C GLY A 349 25.25 16.49 4.12
N MET A 350 24.02 15.96 4.05
CA MET A 350 22.83 16.78 3.77
C MET A 350 22.40 17.60 4.99
N SER A 351 22.05 18.88 4.78
CA SER A 351 21.40 19.68 5.80
C SER A 351 19.99 19.14 6.09
N ARG A 352 19.38 19.50 7.24
CA ARG A 352 18.00 19.08 7.56
C ARG A 352 17.01 19.53 6.47
N ALA A 353 17.24 20.72 5.93
CA ALA A 353 16.38 21.35 4.94
C ALA A 353 16.54 20.69 3.55
N ASP A 354 17.75 20.27 3.19
CA ASP A 354 18.03 19.56 1.94
C ASP A 354 17.53 18.11 2.01
N THR A 355 17.64 17.48 3.19
CA THR A 355 17.10 16.13 3.44
C THR A 355 15.59 16.10 3.23
N ILE A 356 14.86 17.06 3.81
CA ILE A 356 13.40 17.16 3.62
C ILE A 356 13.07 17.44 2.16
N GLN A 357 13.79 18.34 1.50
CA GLN A 357 13.54 18.64 0.09
C GLN A 357 13.77 17.40 -0.80
N ALA A 358 14.87 16.67 -0.59
CA ALA A 358 15.14 15.43 -1.30
C ALA A 358 14.06 14.37 -1.02
N ALA A 359 13.57 14.27 0.21
CA ALA A 359 12.51 13.34 0.58
C ALA A 359 11.11 13.77 0.08
N LEU A 360 10.82 15.06 -0.07
CA LEU A 360 9.56 15.55 -0.67
C LEU A 360 9.49 15.29 -2.18
N THR A 361 10.65 15.18 -2.85
CA THR A 361 10.68 14.75 -4.26
C THR A 361 10.43 13.24 -4.44
N THR A 362 10.60 12.45 -3.38
CA THR A 362 10.16 11.05 -3.36
C THR A 362 8.71 10.98 -2.87
N SER A 363 7.84 10.20 -3.49
CA SER A 363 6.43 10.07 -3.10
C SER A 363 6.23 9.60 -1.64
N ASP A 364 7.24 8.98 -1.06
CA ASP A 364 7.11 8.26 0.21
C ASP A 364 6.96 9.14 1.45
N LEU A 365 7.66 10.28 1.54
CA LEU A 365 7.49 11.20 2.67
C LEU A 365 6.14 11.94 2.60
N PRO A 366 5.70 12.47 1.44
CA PRO A 366 4.35 12.96 1.25
C PRO A 366 3.28 11.92 1.62
N ASP A 367 3.43 10.65 1.21
CA ASP A 367 2.49 9.58 1.56
C ASP A 367 2.44 9.33 3.08
N LEU A 368 3.61 9.32 3.75
CA LEU A 368 3.69 9.18 5.21
C LEU A 368 2.93 10.31 5.92
N LEU A 369 3.19 11.55 5.52
CA LEU A 369 2.53 12.73 6.10
C LEU A 369 1.02 12.72 5.80
N ALA A 370 0.62 12.30 4.59
CA ALA A 370 -0.77 12.14 4.20
C ALA A 370 -1.48 11.09 5.08
N ASN A 371 -0.85 9.95 5.32
CA ASN A 371 -1.40 8.86 6.13
C ASN A 371 -1.53 9.24 7.61
N VAL A 372 -0.52 9.92 8.18
CA VAL A 372 -0.60 10.46 9.56
C VAL A 372 -1.76 11.42 9.67
N ALA A 373 -1.84 12.41 8.77
CA ALA A 373 -2.91 13.38 8.80
C ALA A 373 -4.29 12.73 8.59
N SER A 374 -4.43 11.77 7.68
CA SER A 374 -5.70 11.07 7.44
C SER A 374 -6.16 10.34 8.71
N LYS A 375 -5.27 9.61 9.38
CA LYS A 375 -5.57 8.98 10.67
C LYS A 375 -5.87 10.02 11.75
N SER A 376 -5.20 11.18 11.76
CA SER A 376 -5.51 12.28 12.69
C SER A 376 -6.88 12.91 12.43
N VAL A 377 -7.28 13.10 11.16
CA VAL A 377 -8.63 13.55 10.78
C VAL A 377 -9.66 12.54 11.26
N MET A 378 -9.46 11.24 10.99
CA MET A 378 -10.37 10.19 11.46
C MET A 378 -10.48 10.14 12.98
N ASN A 379 -9.36 10.27 13.69
CA ASN A 379 -9.37 10.34 15.14
C ASN A 379 -10.15 11.56 15.64
N GLY A 380 -10.00 12.72 14.99
CA GLY A 380 -10.79 13.91 15.31
C GLY A 380 -12.28 13.73 15.03
N PHE A 381 -12.63 13.12 13.90
CA PHE A 381 -14.01 12.83 13.53
C PHE A 381 -14.69 11.90 14.55
N ASN A 382 -13.98 10.86 15.00
CA ASN A 382 -14.49 9.89 15.97
C ASN A 382 -14.46 10.40 17.43
N ALA A 383 -13.51 11.28 17.77
CA ALA A 383 -13.36 11.83 19.12
C ALA A 383 -14.33 12.98 19.42
N GLU A 384 -14.95 13.58 18.41
CA GLU A 384 -15.98 14.60 18.61
C GLU A 384 -17.24 13.94 19.18
N HIS A 385 -17.29 13.81 20.52
CA HIS A 385 -18.44 13.33 21.27
C HIS A 385 -19.61 14.32 21.32
N ALA A 386 -19.45 15.52 20.74
CA ALA A 386 -20.48 16.57 20.67
C ALA A 386 -21.55 16.28 19.60
N VAL A 387 -21.69 15.02 19.18
CA VAL A 387 -22.56 14.61 18.08
C VAL A 387 -23.76 13.88 18.64
N THR A 388 -24.78 14.68 18.86
CA THR A 388 -26.06 14.31 19.43
C THR A 388 -26.99 13.67 18.40
N HIS A 389 -26.79 13.96 17.10
CA HIS A 389 -27.66 13.45 16.03
C HIS A 389 -27.48 11.96 15.74
N GLY A 390 -26.30 11.39 16.01
CA GLY A 390 -26.02 9.98 15.70
C GLY A 390 -26.84 8.97 16.50
N GLU A 391 -27.45 9.38 17.63
CA GLU A 391 -28.24 8.48 18.48
C GLU A 391 -29.67 8.24 17.94
N TRP A 392 -30.25 9.25 17.27
CA TRP A 392 -31.65 9.25 16.85
C TRP A 392 -31.87 9.30 15.33
N THR A 393 -30.80 9.51 14.55
CA THR A 393 -30.85 9.45 13.08
C THR A 393 -30.39 8.08 12.57
N MET A 394 -30.83 7.73 11.36
CA MET A 394 -30.35 6.54 10.67
C MET A 394 -29.14 6.89 9.81
N GLU A 395 -28.09 6.07 9.87
CA GLU A 395 -26.96 6.19 8.94
C GLU A 395 -27.17 5.28 7.73
N SER A 396 -26.96 5.82 6.53
CA SER A 396 -27.03 5.04 5.30
C SER A 396 -25.90 5.38 4.33
N THR A 397 -25.76 4.55 3.30
CA THR A 397 -24.78 4.76 2.24
C THR A 397 -25.47 5.04 0.92
N LEU A 398 -24.85 5.91 0.12
CA LEU A 398 -25.23 6.17 -1.27
C LEU A 398 -24.00 5.96 -2.17
N PRO A 399 -24.17 5.32 -3.34
CA PRO A 399 -23.07 5.04 -4.26
C PRO A 399 -22.74 6.22 -5.19
N ASP A 400 -23.64 7.21 -5.33
CA ASP A 400 -23.42 8.37 -6.21
C ASP A 400 -24.09 9.66 -5.69
N PHE A 401 -23.75 10.78 -6.33
CA PHE A 401 -24.28 12.12 -6.01
C PHE A 401 -25.63 12.43 -6.69
N LYS A 402 -26.25 11.45 -7.37
CA LYS A 402 -27.56 11.68 -7.98
C LYS A 402 -28.61 11.69 -6.88
N GLU A 403 -29.73 12.31 -7.19
CA GLU A 403 -30.90 12.28 -6.33
C GLU A 403 -31.40 10.83 -6.23
N ALA A 404 -31.22 10.23 -5.06
CA ALA A 404 -31.65 8.87 -4.78
C ALA A 404 -33.05 8.92 -4.14
N LYS A 405 -33.92 8.00 -4.57
CA LYS A 405 -35.26 7.87 -4.03
C LYS A 405 -35.27 6.80 -2.94
N ARG A 406 -35.52 7.20 -1.69
CA ARG A 406 -35.80 6.32 -0.56
C ARG A 406 -37.25 5.87 -0.63
N VAL A 407 -37.46 4.62 -1.04
CA VAL A 407 -38.80 4.03 -1.12
C VAL A 407 -39.15 3.39 0.23
N ALA A 408 -40.01 4.02 1.00
CA ALA A 408 -40.74 3.36 2.08
C ALA A 408 -41.89 2.54 1.47
N LEU A 409 -41.85 1.22 1.62
CA LEU A 409 -42.99 0.36 1.28
C LEU A 409 -44.07 0.51 2.36
N SER A 410 -45.34 0.59 1.96
CA SER A 410 -46.46 0.55 2.88
C SER A 410 -46.51 -0.76 3.66
N GLU A 411 -47.12 -0.70 4.85
CA GLU A 411 -47.53 -1.87 5.60
C GLU A 411 -48.41 -2.81 4.75
N ALA A 412 -48.30 -4.11 5.00
CA ALA A 412 -49.18 -5.08 4.36
C ALA A 412 -50.64 -4.79 4.78
N PRO A 413 -51.59 -4.82 3.83
CA PRO A 413 -52.99 -4.52 4.12
C PRO A 413 -53.55 -5.48 5.18
N GLY A 414 -54.43 -4.95 6.01
CA GLY A 414 -55.00 -5.70 7.14
C GLY A 414 -55.74 -6.96 6.66
N LEU A 415 -55.61 -8.06 7.40
CA LEU A 415 -56.34 -9.28 7.08
C LEU A 415 -57.84 -9.08 7.33
N LEU A 416 -58.63 -9.06 6.25
CA LEU A 416 -60.08 -8.97 6.33
C LEU A 416 -60.67 -10.31 6.81
N GLU A 417 -61.69 -10.24 7.67
CA GLU A 417 -62.41 -11.43 8.14
C GLU A 417 -63.16 -12.09 6.97
N VAL A 418 -62.65 -13.25 6.51
CA VAL A 418 -63.29 -14.06 5.47
C VAL A 418 -64.41 -14.89 6.11
N LYS A 419 -65.66 -14.55 5.82
CA LYS A 419 -66.84 -15.34 6.23
C LYS A 419 -66.77 -16.75 5.63
N GLU A 420 -67.36 -17.77 6.26
CA GLU A 420 -67.39 -19.15 5.72
C GLU A 420 -67.91 -19.16 4.27
N ARG A 421 -67.01 -19.38 3.29
CA ARG A 421 -67.18 -19.32 1.81
C ARG A 421 -67.02 -17.95 1.11
N GLY A 422 -66.45 -16.94 1.75
CA GLY A 422 -66.05 -15.69 1.09
C GLY A 422 -64.76 -15.83 0.27
N GLU A 423 -64.60 -15.03 -0.79
CA GLU A 423 -63.34 -14.90 -1.55
C GLU A 423 -62.35 -13.97 -0.84
N PHE A 424 -61.05 -14.29 -0.91
CA PHE A 424 -59.99 -13.41 -0.44
C PHE A 424 -59.87 -12.23 -1.40
N LEU A 425 -59.94 -11.00 -0.87
CA LEU A 425 -59.73 -9.78 -1.66
C LEU A 425 -58.23 -9.49 -1.76
N ASP A 426 -57.77 -9.10 -2.95
CA ASP A 426 -56.39 -8.69 -3.18
C ASP A 426 -56.10 -7.37 -2.47
N GLY A 427 -55.05 -7.37 -1.63
CA GLY A 427 -54.56 -6.18 -0.95
C GLY A 427 -53.41 -5.54 -1.73
N GLY A 428 -53.55 -4.26 -2.09
CA GLY A 428 -52.49 -3.50 -2.77
C GLY A 428 -51.52 -2.86 -1.76
N MET A 429 -50.21 -2.97 -2.02
CA MET A 429 -49.18 -2.21 -1.29
C MET A 429 -48.90 -0.91 -2.06
N THR A 430 -48.90 0.22 -1.36
CA THR A 430 -48.51 1.52 -1.90
C THR A 430 -47.04 1.83 -1.59
N ASP A 431 -46.38 2.56 -2.48
CA ASP A 431 -44.98 2.97 -2.33
C ASP A 431 -44.85 4.48 -2.04
N ALA A 432 -43.85 4.84 -1.25
CA ALA A 432 -43.53 6.22 -0.89
C ALA A 432 -42.08 6.52 -1.17
N ALA A 433 -41.78 7.43 -2.09
CA ALA A 433 -40.41 7.82 -2.39
C ALA A 433 -40.10 9.23 -1.85
N GLU A 434 -39.08 9.37 -0.99
CA GLU A 434 -38.46 10.65 -0.61
C GLU A 434 -37.08 10.79 -1.26
N SER A 435 -36.67 12.00 -1.61
CA SER A 435 -35.40 12.25 -2.31
C SER A 435 -34.26 12.63 -1.36
N ILE A 436 -33.10 12.01 -1.53
CA ILE A 436 -31.86 12.36 -0.82
C ILE A 436 -30.75 12.67 -1.83
N GLN A 437 -29.95 13.71 -1.57
CA GLN A 437 -28.82 14.10 -2.40
C GLN A 437 -27.59 14.42 -1.54
N LEU A 438 -26.43 13.90 -1.94
CA LEU A 438 -25.14 14.19 -1.31
C LEU A 438 -24.59 15.55 -1.77
N LYS A 439 -23.92 16.27 -0.86
CA LYS A 439 -23.15 17.49 -1.17
C LYS A 439 -21.72 17.35 -0.64
N THR A 440 -20.77 17.88 -1.40
CA THR A 440 -19.35 17.90 -1.01
C THR A 440 -19.02 19.17 -0.23
N TYR A 441 -18.45 19.00 0.96
CA TYR A 441 -17.90 20.07 1.79
C TYR A 441 -16.41 19.83 1.97
N GLY A 442 -15.56 20.84 1.78
CA GLY A 442 -14.12 20.64 1.96
C GLY A 442 -13.29 21.92 2.01
N ARG A 443 -12.08 21.81 2.55
CA ARG A 443 -11.12 22.91 2.69
C ARG A 443 -9.70 22.43 2.48
N ILE A 444 -8.84 23.30 1.95
CA ILE A 444 -7.42 23.03 1.72
C ILE A 444 -6.60 23.62 2.88
N ILE A 445 -5.64 22.83 3.35
CA ILE A 445 -4.68 23.19 4.40
C ILE A 445 -3.29 23.00 3.82
N SER A 446 -2.40 23.96 4.03
CA SER A 446 -1.01 23.88 3.57
C SER A 446 -0.07 23.74 4.76
N LEU A 447 0.76 22.70 4.77
CA LEU A 447 1.88 22.55 5.69
C LEU A 447 3.12 23.19 5.03
N SER A 448 3.70 24.19 5.69
CA SER A 448 4.89 24.86 5.17
C SER A 448 6.16 24.03 5.38
N ARG A 449 7.16 24.18 4.51
CA ARG A 449 8.51 23.59 4.71
C ARG A 449 9.11 23.92 6.07
N GLN A 450 8.87 25.12 6.59
CA GLN A 450 9.42 25.53 7.89
C GLN A 450 8.86 24.68 9.03
N MET A 451 7.57 24.37 9.01
CA MET A 451 6.93 23.49 9.99
C MET A 451 7.48 22.05 9.93
N LEU A 452 7.75 21.54 8.72
CA LEU A 452 8.36 20.22 8.54
C LEU A 452 9.81 20.18 9.06
N VAL A 453 10.57 21.25 8.84
CA VAL A 453 11.98 21.36 9.31
C VAL A 453 12.06 21.52 10.82
N ASN A 454 11.10 22.21 11.43
CA ASN A 454 11.03 22.44 12.87
C ASN A 454 10.46 21.23 13.65
N ASP A 455 10.00 20.19 12.95
CA ASP A 455 9.44 18.97 13.55
C ASP A 455 8.20 19.27 14.44
N ASP A 456 7.38 20.24 14.02
CA ASP A 456 6.14 20.65 14.70
C ASP A 456 5.03 19.61 14.49
N LEU A 457 5.21 18.42 15.08
CA LEU A 457 4.26 17.31 15.06
C LEU A 457 2.90 17.67 15.68
N GLY A 458 2.89 18.66 16.58
CA GLY A 458 1.66 19.20 17.15
C GLY A 458 0.75 19.77 16.07
N GLU A 459 1.26 20.58 15.14
CA GLU A 459 0.43 21.13 14.07
C GLU A 459 0.09 20.08 13.00
N LEU A 460 0.97 19.10 12.78
CA LEU A 460 0.71 17.96 11.87
C LEU A 460 -0.43 17.05 12.36
N THR A 461 -0.73 17.03 13.66
CA THR A 461 -1.77 16.18 14.24
C THR A 461 -2.99 16.96 14.70
N GLN A 462 -2.80 18.09 15.39
CA GLN A 462 -3.89 18.91 15.93
C GLN A 462 -4.71 19.59 14.83
N VAL A 463 -4.08 20.11 13.76
CA VAL A 463 -4.82 20.79 12.69
C VAL A 463 -5.70 19.79 11.91
N PRO A 464 -5.19 18.63 11.47
CA PRO A 464 -6.05 17.61 10.87
C PRO A 464 -7.11 17.08 11.83
N GLN A 465 -6.78 16.88 13.12
CA GLN A 465 -7.77 16.47 14.12
C GLN A 465 -8.90 17.50 14.28
N ALA A 466 -8.57 18.79 14.34
CA ALA A 466 -9.55 19.87 14.39
C ALA A 466 -10.45 19.89 13.15
N MET A 467 -9.93 19.50 12.00
CA MET A 467 -10.68 19.41 10.75
C MET A 467 -11.59 18.18 10.70
N GLY A 468 -11.17 17.07 11.30
CA GLY A 468 -12.04 15.93 11.56
C GLY A 468 -13.23 16.30 12.46
N MET A 469 -12.96 17.03 13.55
CA MET A 469 -14.01 17.56 14.42
C MET A 469 -14.92 18.54 13.66
N ALA A 470 -14.37 19.44 12.83
CA ALA A 470 -15.14 20.38 12.03
C ALA A 470 -16.00 19.70 10.95
N ALA A 471 -15.50 18.64 10.32
CA ALA A 471 -16.26 17.84 9.36
C ALA A 471 -17.47 17.20 10.05
N ARG A 472 -17.26 16.64 11.25
CA ARG A 472 -18.33 16.06 12.05
C ARG A 472 -19.34 17.10 12.53
N ARG A 473 -18.90 18.32 12.91
CA ARG A 473 -19.79 19.45 13.22
C ARG A 473 -20.64 19.87 12.01
N THR A 474 -20.06 19.88 10.82
CA THR A 474 -20.78 20.21 9.58
C THR A 474 -21.91 19.21 9.33
N GLU A 475 -21.70 17.92 9.62
CA GLU A 475 -22.75 16.91 9.57
C GLU A 475 -23.89 17.22 10.55
N SER A 476 -23.57 17.56 11.81
CA SER A 476 -24.57 17.99 12.79
C SER A 476 -25.31 19.25 12.35
N ASP A 477 -24.60 20.24 11.80
CA ASP A 477 -25.20 21.48 11.30
C ASP A 477 -26.21 21.18 10.20
N ILE A 478 -25.91 20.25 9.28
CA ILE A 478 -26.82 19.82 8.21
C ILE A 478 -28.08 19.17 8.81
N VAL A 479 -27.95 18.25 9.76
CA VAL A 479 -29.09 17.55 10.37
C VAL A 479 -29.98 18.51 11.17
N TYR A 480 -29.40 19.37 12.00
CA TYR A 480 -30.19 20.31 12.80
C TYR A 480 -30.79 21.43 11.96
N THR A 481 -30.13 21.85 10.88
CA THR A 481 -30.72 22.76 9.88
C THR A 481 -31.91 22.09 9.17
N LEU A 482 -31.83 20.79 8.89
CA LEU A 482 -32.94 20.04 8.31
C LEU A 482 -34.13 19.93 9.29
N LEU A 483 -33.86 19.60 10.56
CA LEU A 483 -34.88 19.47 11.59
C LEU A 483 -35.61 20.80 11.84
N THR A 484 -34.85 21.90 12.01
CA THR A 484 -35.41 23.23 12.30
C THR A 484 -35.94 23.94 11.07
N GLY A 485 -35.41 23.64 9.88
CA GLY A 485 -35.83 24.23 8.62
C GLY A 485 -37.21 23.75 8.13
N ASN A 486 -37.77 22.70 8.74
CA ASN A 486 -39.10 22.15 8.46
C ASN A 486 -39.39 21.99 6.95
N PRO A 487 -38.62 21.15 6.22
CA PRO A 487 -38.71 21.02 4.77
C PRO A 487 -40.08 20.48 4.33
N THR A 488 -40.50 20.83 3.12
CA THR A 488 -41.70 20.25 2.49
C THR A 488 -41.43 18.83 2.01
N MET A 489 -42.29 17.89 2.39
CA MET A 489 -42.22 16.49 1.97
C MET A 489 -43.05 16.24 0.70
N ARG A 490 -43.10 14.99 0.23
CA ARG A 490 -43.79 14.59 -1.00
C ARG A 490 -45.28 14.94 -1.07
N ASP A 491 -45.95 15.09 0.06
CA ASP A 491 -47.37 15.47 0.15
C ASP A 491 -47.60 16.98 0.05
N SER A 492 -46.56 17.74 -0.30
CA SER A 492 -46.55 19.21 -0.37
C SER A 492 -46.80 19.90 0.98
N LYS A 493 -46.71 19.17 2.09
CA LYS A 493 -46.80 19.72 3.46
C LYS A 493 -45.42 19.69 4.11
N ALA A 494 -45.24 20.55 5.10
CA ALA A 494 -43.98 20.61 5.86
C ALA A 494 -43.83 19.35 6.73
N LEU A 495 -42.59 18.97 7.05
CA LEU A 495 -42.25 17.83 7.93
C LEU A 495 -43.10 17.83 9.21
N PHE A 496 -43.19 18.99 9.86
CA PHE A 496 -44.09 19.27 10.97
C PHE A 496 -45.26 20.10 10.48
N HIS A 497 -46.46 19.51 10.50
CA HIS A 497 -47.70 20.15 10.08
C HIS A 497 -48.89 19.62 10.86
N ALA A 498 -49.93 20.43 11.06
CA ALA A 498 -51.12 20.04 11.81
C ALA A 498 -51.79 18.78 11.21
N ASP A 499 -51.86 18.70 9.88
CA ASP A 499 -52.43 17.53 9.17
C ASP A 499 -51.59 16.24 9.27
N HIS A 500 -50.36 16.32 9.78
CA HIS A 500 -49.54 15.16 10.06
C HIS A 500 -49.71 14.66 11.50
N ASP A 501 -50.56 15.32 12.30
CA ASP A 501 -50.76 15.04 13.72
C ASP A 501 -49.44 14.97 14.51
N ASN A 502 -48.45 15.78 14.10
CA ASN A 502 -47.10 15.77 14.64
C ASN A 502 -46.56 17.15 15.02
N TYR A 503 -47.43 18.17 15.09
CA TYR A 503 -47.05 19.56 15.30
C TYR A 503 -47.98 20.29 16.27
N VAL A 504 -47.39 21.02 17.22
CA VAL A 504 -48.07 21.97 18.10
C VAL A 504 -47.37 23.32 18.01
N ALA A 505 -48.13 24.34 17.58
CA ALA A 505 -47.64 25.70 17.44
C ALA A 505 -47.44 26.40 18.80
N SER A 506 -46.51 27.34 18.85
CA SER A 506 -46.06 28.08 20.05
C SER A 506 -47.18 28.68 20.91
N GLY A 507 -48.25 29.21 20.31
CA GLY A 507 -49.39 29.76 21.08
C GLY A 507 -50.25 28.72 21.84
N SER A 508 -50.02 27.43 21.59
CA SER A 508 -50.75 26.30 22.17
C SER A 508 -49.82 25.25 22.80
N GLY A 509 -48.51 25.45 22.66
CA GLY A 509 -47.49 24.59 23.22
C GLY A 509 -47.20 24.91 24.67
N ALA A 510 -46.43 24.03 25.30
CA ALA A 510 -45.96 24.20 26.67
C ALA A 510 -44.65 23.43 26.85
N ALA A 511 -43.91 23.78 27.90
CA ALA A 511 -42.68 23.09 28.27
C ALA A 511 -42.90 21.57 28.43
N PRO A 512 -41.83 20.75 28.27
CA PRO A 512 -41.94 19.30 28.42
C PRO A 512 -42.40 18.98 29.86
N GLY A 513 -43.46 18.19 29.97
CA GLY A 513 -44.09 17.80 31.23
C GLY A 513 -44.97 16.58 31.03
N ILE A 514 -45.49 16.00 32.11
CA ILE A 514 -46.20 14.71 32.06
C ILE A 514 -47.40 14.76 31.08
N ALA A 515 -48.19 15.82 31.13
CA ALA A 515 -49.36 15.99 30.26
C ALA A 515 -48.99 16.21 28.79
N THR A 516 -47.99 17.07 28.52
CA THR A 516 -47.58 17.41 27.15
C THR A 516 -46.85 16.26 26.47
N LEU A 517 -45.98 15.55 27.19
CA LEU A 517 -45.33 14.33 26.71
C LEU A 517 -46.34 13.19 26.53
N GLY A 518 -47.34 13.07 27.42
CA GLY A 518 -48.42 12.09 27.28
C GLY A 518 -49.27 12.31 26.03
N ALA A 519 -49.62 13.56 25.72
CA ALA A 519 -50.35 13.93 24.50
C ALA A 519 -49.51 13.64 23.25
N ALA A 520 -48.22 14.01 23.25
CA ALA A 520 -47.31 13.75 22.14
C ALA A 520 -47.10 12.25 21.89
N ARG A 521 -46.94 11.44 22.95
CA ARG A 521 -46.90 9.97 22.83
C ARG A 521 -48.20 9.40 22.25
N ALA A 522 -49.36 9.91 22.69
CA ALA A 522 -50.63 9.46 22.12
C ALA A 522 -50.72 9.76 20.62
N ALA A 523 -50.30 10.95 20.20
CA ALA A 523 -50.24 11.33 18.80
C ALA A 523 -49.32 10.41 17.99
N MET A 524 -48.10 10.13 18.46
CA MET A 524 -47.18 9.20 17.80
C MET A 524 -47.74 7.77 17.71
N LYS A 525 -48.39 7.27 18.76
CA LYS A 525 -49.00 5.92 18.75
C LYS A 525 -50.21 5.81 17.84
N MET A 526 -50.94 6.91 17.62
CA MET A 526 -52.11 6.98 16.75
C MET A 526 -51.77 7.18 15.27
N GLN A 527 -50.50 7.37 14.94
CA GLN A 527 -50.05 7.43 13.55
C GLN A 527 -50.41 6.15 12.79
N LYS A 528 -50.85 6.32 11.55
CA LYS A 528 -51.27 5.22 10.66
C LYS A 528 -50.26 4.99 9.56
N GLY A 529 -50.23 3.78 9.01
CA GLY A 529 -49.41 3.44 7.86
C GLY A 529 -49.80 4.20 6.59
N LEU A 530 -49.03 3.98 5.52
CA LEU A 530 -49.17 4.72 4.25
C LEU A 530 -50.55 4.55 3.59
N ALA A 531 -51.16 3.38 3.79
CA ALA A 531 -52.50 3.04 3.31
C ALA A 531 -53.63 3.53 4.26
N GLY A 532 -53.30 4.02 5.46
CA GLY A 532 -54.27 4.49 6.46
C GLY A 532 -55.08 3.37 7.12
N GLU A 533 -54.69 2.11 6.95
CA GLU A 533 -55.46 0.93 7.35
C GLU A 533 -55.07 0.41 8.75
N SER A 534 -53.79 0.47 9.14
CA SER A 534 -53.33 0.02 10.45
C SER A 534 -52.64 1.12 11.25
N PHE A 535 -52.73 1.01 12.58
CA PHE A 535 -52.00 1.87 13.52
C PHE A 535 -50.57 1.33 13.68
N LEU A 536 -49.58 2.22 13.58
CA LEU A 536 -48.17 1.85 13.67
C LEU A 536 -47.67 1.69 15.12
N ASN A 537 -48.43 2.18 16.12
CA ASN A 537 -48.11 2.07 17.54
C ASN A 537 -46.66 2.51 17.86
N ILE A 538 -46.22 3.62 17.26
CA ILE A 538 -44.87 4.15 17.39
C ILE A 538 -44.64 4.69 18.80
N GLU A 539 -43.59 4.21 19.47
CA GLU A 539 -43.22 4.69 20.81
C GLU A 539 -42.03 5.66 20.74
N PRO A 540 -42.08 6.81 21.45
CA PRO A 540 -40.96 7.71 21.53
C PRO A 540 -39.83 7.11 22.37
N ARG A 541 -38.58 7.31 21.93
CA ARG A 541 -37.36 6.89 22.65
C ARG A 541 -36.47 8.07 23.00
N TYR A 542 -36.41 9.07 22.12
CA TYR A 542 -35.53 10.23 22.28
C TYR A 542 -36.35 11.50 22.53
N LEU A 543 -35.92 12.29 23.51
CA LEU A 543 -36.42 13.62 23.80
C LEU A 543 -35.34 14.63 23.43
N ILE A 544 -35.54 15.35 22.33
CA ILE A 544 -34.57 16.31 21.81
C ILE A 544 -34.99 17.71 22.29
N VAL A 545 -34.10 18.37 23.03
CA VAL A 545 -34.39 19.66 23.68
C VAL A 545 -33.26 20.67 23.46
N PRO A 546 -33.55 21.98 23.47
CA PRO A 546 -32.54 23.03 23.61
C PRO A 546 -31.86 22.93 24.99
N VAL A 547 -30.64 23.47 25.12
CA VAL A 547 -29.85 23.38 26.37
C VAL A 547 -30.58 24.08 27.53
N GLU A 548 -31.36 25.13 27.25
CA GLU A 548 -32.18 25.82 28.26
C GLU A 548 -33.22 24.89 28.94
N LEU A 549 -33.74 23.90 28.21
CA LEU A 549 -34.73 22.94 28.74
C LEU A 549 -34.11 21.64 29.27
N GLU A 550 -32.79 21.48 29.17
CA GLU A 550 -32.08 20.26 29.56
C GLU A 550 -32.29 19.93 31.05
N THR A 551 -32.12 20.92 31.93
CA THR A 551 -32.30 20.71 33.38
C THR A 551 -33.74 20.32 33.72
N ALA A 552 -34.71 20.92 33.03
CA ALA A 552 -36.11 20.58 33.19
C ALA A 552 -36.38 19.13 32.74
N ALA A 553 -35.85 18.72 31.58
CA ALA A 553 -35.98 17.37 31.06
C ALA A 553 -35.34 16.31 31.98
N PHE A 554 -34.12 16.54 32.48
CA PHE A 554 -33.49 15.63 33.44
C PHE A 554 -34.22 15.55 34.77
N SER A 555 -34.84 16.65 35.24
CA SER A 555 -35.64 16.61 36.47
C SER A 555 -36.86 15.69 36.35
N LEU A 556 -37.45 15.60 35.15
CA LEU A 556 -38.57 14.70 34.87
C LEU A 556 -38.11 13.23 34.91
N MET A 557 -36.93 12.93 34.39
CA MET A 557 -36.38 11.58 34.39
C MET A 557 -35.91 11.12 35.78
N ALA A 558 -35.30 12.01 36.55
CA ALA A 558 -34.69 11.71 37.85
C ALA A 558 -35.70 11.66 39.01
N SER A 559 -36.98 11.96 38.78
CA SER A 559 -38.01 11.95 39.83
C SER A 559 -38.29 10.51 40.32
N ILE A 560 -37.54 10.13 41.36
CA ILE A 560 -37.63 8.82 42.04
C ILE A 560 -38.68 8.84 43.17
N VAL A 561 -38.98 10.00 43.75
CA VAL A 561 -39.92 10.14 44.88
C VAL A 561 -41.07 11.10 44.52
N PRO A 562 -42.26 10.59 44.16
CA PRO A 562 -43.43 11.44 43.99
C PRO A 562 -43.87 12.04 45.33
N LEU A 563 -44.09 13.35 45.39
CA LEU A 563 -44.66 14.05 46.55
C LEU A 563 -46.19 13.84 46.65
N SER A 564 -46.82 13.38 45.56
CA SER A 564 -48.24 13.03 45.48
C SER A 564 -48.50 12.00 44.36
N ILE A 565 -49.64 11.29 44.40
CA ILE A 565 -50.01 10.26 43.40
C ILE A 565 -50.16 10.87 41.99
N ASP A 566 -50.57 12.15 41.90
CA ASP A 566 -50.77 12.86 40.63
C ASP A 566 -49.46 13.39 39.99
N GLU A 567 -48.34 13.33 40.73
CA GLU A 567 -47.01 13.77 40.28
C GLU A 567 -46.04 12.61 40.02
N ALA A 568 -46.53 11.36 40.09
CA ALA A 568 -45.74 10.19 39.77
C ALA A 568 -45.39 10.16 38.27
N VAL A 569 -44.13 10.43 37.95
CA VAL A 569 -43.64 10.34 36.57
C VAL A 569 -43.76 8.88 36.08
N PRO A 570 -44.49 8.62 34.98
CA PRO A 570 -44.61 7.29 34.40
C PRO A 570 -43.27 6.68 34.01
N GLU A 571 -43.10 5.36 34.16
CA GLU A 571 -41.84 4.64 33.86
C GLU A 571 -41.33 4.86 32.43
N TRP A 572 -42.25 4.99 31.47
CA TRP A 572 -41.86 5.20 30.07
C TRP A 572 -41.16 6.55 29.84
N ILE A 573 -41.49 7.59 30.62
CA ILE A 573 -40.81 8.90 30.55
C ILE A 573 -39.39 8.78 31.11
N LYS A 574 -39.20 7.95 32.14
CA LYS A 574 -37.88 7.70 32.76
C LYS A 574 -36.92 6.97 31.82
N ASN A 575 -37.46 6.21 30.87
CA ASN A 575 -36.69 5.45 29.89
C ASN A 575 -36.35 6.25 28.62
N LEU A 576 -36.84 7.48 28.47
CA LEU A 576 -36.45 8.35 27.36
C LEU A 576 -34.98 8.74 27.48
N THR A 577 -34.27 8.83 26.36
CA THR A 577 -32.93 9.41 26.33
C THR A 577 -33.05 10.88 25.95
N VAL A 578 -32.59 11.78 26.83
CA VAL A 578 -32.58 13.22 26.58
C VAL A 578 -31.34 13.57 25.77
N ILE A 579 -31.58 14.28 24.67
CA ILE A 579 -30.56 14.77 23.74
C ILE A 579 -30.65 16.29 23.74
N SER A 580 -29.58 16.95 24.19
CA SER A 580 -29.47 18.41 24.25
C SER A 580 -28.46 18.90 23.21
N ASP A 581 -28.82 19.89 22.39
CA ASP A 581 -27.87 20.51 21.43
C ASP A 581 -28.01 22.03 21.42
N PRO A 582 -26.89 22.78 21.53
CA PRO A 582 -26.91 24.24 21.55
C PRO A 582 -27.40 24.87 20.24
N ARG A 583 -27.36 24.15 19.10
CA ARG A 583 -27.88 24.67 17.82
C ARG A 583 -29.40 24.86 17.83
N LEU A 584 -30.11 24.14 18.70
CA LEU A 584 -31.55 24.31 18.85
C LEU A 584 -31.87 25.63 19.56
N ASP A 585 -31.05 26.05 20.53
CA ASP A 585 -31.21 27.33 21.24
C ASP A 585 -31.10 28.55 20.31
N GLU A 586 -30.31 28.45 19.23
CA GLU A 586 -30.19 29.52 18.22
C GLU A 586 -31.49 29.77 17.46
N VAL A 587 -32.33 28.74 17.30
CA VAL A 587 -33.62 28.83 16.60
C VAL A 587 -34.76 29.07 17.56
N SER A 588 -34.86 28.27 18.62
CA SER A 588 -35.88 28.40 19.66
C SER A 588 -35.43 27.75 20.97
N THR A 589 -35.49 28.51 22.06
CA THR A 589 -35.19 28.01 23.40
C THR A 589 -36.37 27.28 24.05
N THR A 590 -37.55 27.27 23.41
CA THR A 590 -38.78 26.68 23.96
C THR A 590 -39.24 25.44 23.20
N ALA A 591 -38.81 25.27 21.95
CA ALA A 591 -39.23 24.17 21.09
C ALA A 591 -38.55 22.86 21.47
N TRP A 592 -39.31 21.78 21.63
CA TRP A 592 -38.81 20.45 21.91
C TRP A 592 -39.40 19.42 20.95
N TYR A 593 -38.67 18.32 20.75
CA TYR A 593 -39.02 17.27 19.79
C TYR A 593 -39.02 15.90 20.47
N LEU A 594 -39.89 15.00 20.01
CA LEU A 594 -39.80 13.58 20.29
C LEU A 594 -39.46 12.82 19.02
N ALA A 595 -38.56 11.85 19.15
CA ALA A 595 -38.21 10.94 18.07
C ALA A 595 -38.36 9.47 18.52
N ALA A 596 -38.82 8.65 17.58
CA ALA A 596 -38.84 7.20 17.71
C ALA A 596 -37.43 6.61 17.53
N ASP A 597 -37.30 5.31 17.79
CA ASP A 597 -36.07 4.58 17.49
C ASP A 597 -35.83 4.50 15.97
N PRO A 598 -34.69 4.98 15.44
CA PRO A 598 -34.41 5.00 14.00
C PRO A 598 -34.34 3.59 13.38
N LEU A 599 -34.09 2.54 14.17
CA LEU A 599 -34.06 1.16 13.67
C LEU A 599 -35.46 0.59 13.42
N LEU A 600 -36.47 1.05 14.16
CA LEU A 600 -37.85 0.62 14.01
C LEU A 600 -38.61 1.50 13.02
N HIS A 601 -38.41 2.81 13.13
CA HIS A 601 -39.04 3.82 12.27
C HIS A 601 -38.00 4.88 11.90
N SER A 602 -37.43 4.75 10.71
CA SER A 602 -36.44 5.70 10.19
C SER A 602 -37.12 7.02 9.83
N THR A 603 -36.70 8.11 10.48
CA THR A 603 -37.28 9.45 10.31
C THR A 603 -36.36 10.36 9.52
N ILE A 604 -35.13 10.56 10.00
CA ILE A 604 -34.07 11.29 9.29
C ILE A 604 -32.96 10.32 8.93
N ASP A 605 -32.63 10.32 7.65
CA ASP A 605 -31.55 9.53 7.08
C ASP A 605 -30.36 10.44 6.77
N VAL A 606 -29.20 10.08 7.31
CA VAL A 606 -27.91 10.72 7.03
C VAL A 606 -27.12 9.79 6.13
N ALA A 607 -27.04 10.17 4.86
CA ALA A 607 -26.32 9.41 3.85
C ALA A 607 -24.88 9.88 3.71
N ARG A 608 -23.95 8.92 3.62
CA ARG A 608 -22.55 9.13 3.28
C ARG A 608 -22.19 8.43 1.97
N LEU A 609 -21.24 8.98 1.23
CA LEU A 609 -20.72 8.34 0.01
C LEU A 609 -19.91 7.08 0.36
N ASP A 610 -20.33 5.92 -0.15
CA ASP A 610 -19.64 4.61 0.02
C ASP A 610 -19.33 4.19 1.48
N GLY A 611 -19.98 4.83 2.46
CA GLY A 611 -19.75 4.58 3.89
C GLY A 611 -18.45 5.18 4.45
N GLU A 612 -17.70 5.94 3.66
CA GLU A 612 -16.46 6.58 4.11
C GLU A 612 -16.76 7.98 4.71
N PRO A 613 -16.33 8.26 5.95
CA PRO A 613 -16.77 9.47 6.66
C PRO A 613 -16.09 10.75 6.19
N VAL A 614 -14.79 10.73 5.87
CA VAL A 614 -14.11 11.90 5.26
C VAL A 614 -12.92 11.45 4.41
N PHE A 615 -12.73 12.13 3.27
CA PHE A 615 -11.62 11.90 2.35
C PHE A 615 -10.53 12.95 2.51
N LEU A 616 -9.29 12.55 2.27
CA LEU A 616 -8.13 13.42 2.27
C LEU A 616 -7.34 13.23 0.97
N ASP A 617 -7.25 14.28 0.15
CA ASP A 617 -6.39 14.31 -1.04
C ASP A 617 -5.13 15.15 -0.73
N THR A 618 -3.93 14.67 -1.05
CA THR A 618 -2.69 15.45 -0.90
C THR A 618 -2.10 15.87 -2.24
N GLN A 619 -1.52 17.06 -2.27
CA GLN A 619 -0.78 17.57 -3.42
C GLN A 619 0.46 18.33 -2.96
N ASN A 620 1.59 18.05 -3.61
CA ASN A 620 2.81 18.84 -3.43
C ASN A 620 2.73 20.11 -4.27
N GLY A 621 2.97 21.26 -3.65
CA GLY A 621 3.07 22.53 -4.37
C GLY A 621 4.28 22.54 -5.30
N PHE A 622 4.08 22.77 -6.60
CA PHE A 622 5.18 23.03 -7.53
C PHE A 622 5.68 24.49 -7.43
N SER A 623 4.79 25.41 -7.04
CA SER A 623 5.06 26.87 -6.99
C SER A 623 5.45 27.38 -5.60
N THR A 624 5.18 26.59 -4.57
CA THR A 624 5.40 26.90 -3.15
C THR A 624 5.89 25.61 -2.50
N ASP A 625 6.94 25.69 -1.67
CA ASP A 625 7.46 24.53 -0.93
C ASP A 625 6.51 24.17 0.23
N ASP A 626 5.29 23.75 -0.10
CA ASP A 626 4.22 23.37 0.83
C ASP A 626 3.58 22.02 0.45
N VAL A 627 3.15 21.27 1.48
CA VAL A 627 2.33 20.08 1.30
C VAL A 627 0.88 20.49 1.52
N ARG A 628 0.06 20.45 0.47
CA ARG A 628 -1.36 20.79 0.54
C ARG A 628 -2.20 19.55 0.78
N MET A 629 -3.12 19.65 1.71
CA MET A 629 -4.03 18.61 2.14
C MET A 629 -5.44 19.13 1.96
N LYS A 630 -6.21 18.48 1.09
CA LYS A 630 -7.62 18.78 0.87
C LYS A 630 -8.43 17.78 1.69
N VAL A 631 -9.06 18.27 2.75
CA VAL A 631 -10.00 17.48 3.54
C VAL A 631 -11.40 17.72 2.98
N ARG A 632 -12.14 16.66 2.68
CA ARG A 632 -13.53 16.73 2.21
C ARG A 632 -14.42 15.71 2.90
N ILE A 633 -15.70 16.05 3.08
CA ILE A 633 -16.78 15.17 3.51
C ILE A 633 -17.89 15.23 2.47
N ASP A 634 -18.39 14.06 2.08
CA ASP A 634 -19.50 13.90 1.13
C ASP A 634 -20.70 13.35 1.90
N THR A 635 -21.55 14.26 2.39
CA THR A 635 -22.69 13.92 3.25
C THR A 635 -23.95 14.66 2.81
N GLY A 636 -25.10 14.06 3.08
CA GLY A 636 -26.43 14.64 2.89
C GLY A 636 -27.41 14.07 3.91
N ALA A 637 -28.37 14.89 4.33
CA ALA A 637 -29.46 14.44 5.20
C ALA A 637 -30.81 14.70 4.51
N ALA A 638 -31.74 13.78 4.67
CA ALA A 638 -33.12 13.95 4.21
C ALA A 638 -34.12 13.41 5.25
N ALA A 639 -35.29 14.04 5.32
CA ALA A 639 -36.40 13.52 6.09
C ALA A 639 -37.11 12.45 5.25
N VAL A 640 -37.18 11.22 5.78
CA VAL A 640 -37.74 10.04 5.13
C VAL A 640 -39.17 9.77 5.61
N ASP A 641 -39.44 9.98 6.91
CA ASP A 641 -40.77 9.80 7.48
C ASP A 641 -41.02 10.80 8.61
N TRP A 642 -42.23 11.35 8.63
CA TRP A 642 -42.71 12.32 9.62
C TRP A 642 -43.40 11.69 10.82
N ARG A 643 -43.85 10.43 10.70
CA ARG A 643 -44.69 9.76 11.70
C ARG A 643 -43.93 9.41 12.98
N GLY A 644 -42.61 9.24 12.87
CA GLY A 644 -41.74 8.98 14.01
C GLY A 644 -41.20 10.23 14.69
N LEU A 645 -41.62 11.43 14.26
CA LEU A 645 -41.22 12.71 14.85
C LEU A 645 -42.44 13.47 15.37
N TYR A 646 -42.22 14.29 16.40
CA TYR A 646 -43.22 15.20 16.93
C TYR A 646 -42.56 16.50 17.37
N LEU A 647 -43.13 17.64 17.01
CA LEU A 647 -42.66 18.98 17.40
C LEU A 647 -43.69 19.70 18.26
N ASN A 648 -43.22 20.26 19.36
CA ASN A 648 -43.96 21.23 20.15
C ASN A 648 -43.09 22.48 20.32
N GLU A 649 -43.54 23.61 19.80
CA GLU A 649 -42.76 24.85 19.83
C GLU A 649 -42.64 25.49 21.22
N GLY A 650 -43.26 24.90 22.25
CA GLY A 650 -43.31 25.46 23.60
C GLY A 650 -44.35 26.58 23.72
N ALA A 651 -44.29 27.36 24.81
CA ALA A 651 -45.23 28.46 25.10
C ALA A 651 -44.65 29.83 24.73
#